data_AF-A0A8C7SNZ2-F1
#
_entry.id   AF-A0A8C7SNZ2-F1
#
_cell.length_a   1.000
_cell.length_b   1.000
_cell.length_c   1.000
_cell.angle_alpha   90.00
_cell.angle_beta   90.00
_cell.angle_gamma   90.00
#
_symmetry.space_group_name_H-M   'P 1'
#
loop_
_entity.id
_entity.type
_entity.pdbx_description
1 polymer ?
#
loop_
_entity_poly.entity_id
_entity_poly.type
_entity_poly.pdbx_seq_one_letter_code
_entity_poly.pdbx_strand_id
1 'polypeptide(L)'
;MKHLYAAFCNLNFQFDLLPVNHVAFYLNLTSSGILVHNCFTKFKGYADVDTKGGVSQTIKNVDTLFQSYFDAHSFNIFVCIRFQLSKTVVENTTMQTMVIDDNTSPNKPSVTFSANFLWWKRPSGVAAVCLGLLCVLLLAGIIGLSVYYGVIDHHYSTERDQQTSYSLLTKEGDLQPTSYNNLTKEGDELQSSYNTLTKERDELQSSYNTLTKERDELQSSYNTLTKERDEIQSSYNTLTKGDLQPDSFNNLTKEGAKLQSSYNALTKERDEVQSSYNTLTKERDELQSSYNTLTKERDELQSSYNNLTKERDEIQSSYNTLTKERDQLQNSLTTRTKDRDQQQNSLKVMTAERDQLKNSLNSRTKERDQLQNNLNTRTTEKNQLQNSLNTRTTERNQLQNSLTTKTKEKDQLQNTLTTITQERDQIQNSLNTRTTERNQLQNSLTTKTKEKDQLQNTLTTITQERDQLQNSLNTKTKERNQLQNSLNTRTTERDQLQNSLNTRTKERDQLQNSLTTRTKDRDKQQNSLKVMTAERDQLKNNLNSQTKERDQLQNSLNTRTTERDQLQNSLNTTTTERDQFKTRLRFYEKPCLDGWWKFGTSCYYVSSTMNTAGGGQRECRTMGGESVIINSREEQMFIHGFKKNVWIGTYKKDRIWQWVDSTPFKPTYWMEGEPNNLNDEAACVEISQTASDPLKSWKDGPCIPKHWVCEKPFTP
;
A
#
# COMPACT_ATOMS: atom_id res chain seq x y z
N MET A 1 -47.31 -34.99 7.13
CA MET A 1 -48.39 -35.86 7.66
C MET A 1 -49.71 -35.35 7.08
N LYS A 2 -50.34 -36.07 6.12
CA LYS A 2 -51.63 -35.76 5.42
C LYS A 2 -51.65 -34.43 4.61
N HIS A 3 -51.94 -34.38 3.29
CA HIS A 3 -53.17 -34.67 2.52
C HIS A 3 -54.28 -33.61 2.74
N LEU A 4 -55.11 -33.16 1.77
CA LEU A 4 -55.39 -33.50 0.34
C LEU A 4 -55.31 -32.21 -0.57
N TYR A 5 -55.31 -32.16 -1.92
CA TYR A 5 -55.66 -33.02 -3.08
C TYR A 5 -57.04 -32.77 -3.77
N ALA A 6 -57.03 -32.30 -5.03
CA ALA A 6 -58.05 -32.38 -6.11
C ALA A 6 -59.46 -31.69 -5.94
N ALA A 7 -60.29 -31.45 -6.99
CA ALA A 7 -60.09 -31.11 -8.42
C ALA A 7 -61.45 -30.80 -9.15
N PHE A 8 -61.39 -30.40 -10.43
CA PHE A 8 -62.38 -30.55 -11.54
C PHE A 8 -63.59 -29.59 -11.76
N CYS A 9 -63.61 -29.03 -13.00
CA CYS A 9 -64.69 -28.77 -13.96
C CYS A 9 -65.91 -27.83 -13.73
N ASN A 10 -66.02 -26.86 -14.66
CA ASN A 10 -67.14 -26.56 -15.58
C ASN A 10 -68.61 -26.71 -15.12
N LEU A 11 -69.38 -25.62 -15.33
CA LEU A 11 -70.31 -25.58 -16.47
C LEU A 11 -70.70 -24.14 -16.87
N ASN A 12 -71.18 -23.98 -18.11
CA ASN A 12 -71.59 -22.71 -18.70
C ASN A 12 -72.97 -22.26 -18.18
N PHE A 13 -73.23 -20.96 -18.24
CA PHE A 13 -74.49 -20.48 -18.81
C PHE A 13 -74.25 -19.27 -19.72
N GLN A 14 -74.99 -19.23 -20.83
CA GLN A 14 -74.91 -18.23 -21.89
C GLN A 14 -76.33 -17.91 -22.32
N PHE A 15 -76.67 -16.63 -22.49
CA PHE A 15 -77.61 -16.18 -23.53
C PHE A 15 -77.46 -14.67 -23.78
N ASP A 16 -77.62 -14.29 -25.04
CA ASP A 16 -77.42 -12.95 -25.57
C ASP A 16 -78.63 -12.01 -25.36
N LEU A 17 -78.43 -10.70 -25.55
CA LEU A 17 -79.11 -9.94 -26.63
C LEU A 17 -78.60 -8.48 -26.76
N LEU A 18 -78.58 -8.02 -28.01
CA LEU A 18 -78.27 -6.66 -28.52
C LEU A 18 -79.58 -6.05 -29.12
N PRO A 19 -79.60 -4.87 -29.79
CA PRO A 19 -78.74 -3.66 -29.80
C PRO A 19 -79.56 -2.33 -29.65
N VAL A 20 -78.95 -1.14 -29.86
CA VAL A 20 -79.32 -0.09 -30.88
C VAL A 20 -78.71 1.29 -30.56
N ASN A 21 -78.44 2.11 -31.60
CA ASN A 21 -77.74 3.41 -31.57
C ASN A 21 -78.67 4.62 -31.32
N HIS A 22 -78.12 5.79 -30.93
CA HIS A 22 -77.94 6.96 -31.85
C HIS A 22 -77.44 8.28 -31.21
N VAL A 23 -76.68 9.05 -32.02
CA VAL A 23 -76.51 10.53 -32.02
C VAL A 23 -75.72 11.20 -30.88
N ALA A 24 -75.09 12.34 -31.20
CA ALA A 24 -74.20 13.14 -30.36
C ALA A 24 -74.71 14.59 -30.24
N PHE A 25 -74.14 15.39 -29.32
CA PHE A 25 -74.04 16.85 -29.49
C PHE A 25 -72.88 17.47 -28.67
N TYR A 26 -72.53 18.71 -29.00
CA TYR A 26 -71.52 19.60 -28.38
C TYR A 26 -71.75 19.84 -26.85
N LEU A 27 -70.78 20.26 -26.03
CA LEU A 27 -70.08 21.58 -26.06
C LEU A 27 -68.87 21.65 -25.09
N ASN A 28 -68.08 22.72 -25.18
CA ASN A 28 -67.00 23.10 -24.25
C ASN A 28 -67.51 23.41 -22.82
N LEU A 29 -66.61 23.35 -21.82
CA LEU A 29 -66.32 24.52 -20.98
C LEU A 29 -64.98 24.43 -20.22
N THR A 30 -64.53 25.57 -19.71
CA THR A 30 -63.16 25.90 -19.29
C THR A 30 -62.91 25.86 -17.77
N SER A 31 -61.63 25.96 -17.41
CA SER A 31 -61.10 26.58 -16.18
C SER A 31 -60.73 25.64 -15.01
N SER A 32 -59.65 25.98 -14.30
CA SER A 32 -59.13 25.25 -13.13
C SER A 32 -58.27 26.16 -12.23
N GLY A 33 -58.60 26.24 -10.93
CA GLY A 33 -57.73 26.87 -9.92
C GLY A 33 -58.42 27.18 -8.57
N ILE A 34 -57.66 27.07 -7.46
CA ILE A 34 -57.92 27.60 -6.08
C ILE A 34 -59.08 26.91 -5.30
N LEU A 35 -59.04 26.52 -4.01
CA LEU A 35 -58.03 26.44 -2.91
C LEU A 35 -57.59 24.94 -2.69
N VAL A 36 -56.65 24.50 -1.82
CA VAL A 36 -55.79 25.06 -0.73
C VAL A 36 -56.37 25.09 0.71
N HIS A 37 -56.31 23.98 1.48
CA HIS A 37 -56.09 24.05 2.95
C HIS A 37 -55.52 22.76 3.62
N ASN A 38 -54.88 22.94 4.79
CA ASN A 38 -54.36 21.88 5.70
C ASN A 38 -55.29 21.63 6.91
N CYS A 39 -55.25 20.42 7.52
CA CYS A 39 -55.07 20.23 8.99
C CYS A 39 -54.98 18.75 9.52
N PHE A 40 -53.82 18.39 10.07
CA PHE A 40 -53.55 17.73 11.38
C PHE A 40 -54.32 16.49 11.94
N THR A 41 -53.61 15.34 11.98
CA THR A 41 -53.55 14.30 13.08
C THR A 41 -54.84 13.55 13.49
N LYS A 42 -54.86 12.42 14.24
CA LYS A 42 -53.98 11.79 15.28
C LYS A 42 -54.43 10.30 15.41
N PHE A 43 -53.63 9.25 15.68
CA PHE A 43 -52.94 8.80 16.91
C PHE A 43 -52.19 7.48 16.52
N LYS A 44 -50.91 7.19 16.87
CA LYS A 44 -50.37 6.58 18.12
C LYS A 44 -51.23 5.45 18.73
N GLY A 45 -50.73 4.26 19.08
CA GLY A 45 -49.37 3.67 19.06
C GLY A 45 -49.19 2.68 20.23
N TYR A 46 -48.06 1.98 20.36
CA TYR A 46 -47.63 1.36 21.63
C TYR A 46 -46.10 1.25 21.73
N ALA A 47 -45.58 1.16 22.96
CA ALA A 47 -44.16 1.12 23.32
C ALA A 47 -43.78 -0.31 23.84
N ASP A 48 -42.65 -0.63 24.48
CA ASP A 48 -41.82 0.21 25.38
C ASP A 48 -40.44 -0.42 25.72
N VAL A 49 -39.53 0.39 26.30
CA VAL A 49 -38.43 0.01 27.24
C VAL A 49 -37.27 -0.89 26.70
N ASP A 50 -36.00 -0.76 27.09
CA ASP A 50 -35.34 0.02 28.17
C ASP A 50 -34.09 0.83 27.70
N THR A 51 -33.25 1.27 28.63
CA THR A 51 -32.42 2.49 28.57
C THR A 51 -31.01 2.33 29.16
N LYS A 52 -30.03 3.10 28.61
CA LYS A 52 -29.20 4.10 29.34
C LYS A 52 -27.90 4.50 28.63
N GLY A 53 -27.58 5.80 28.69
CA GLY A 53 -26.21 6.33 28.70
C GLY A 53 -25.65 6.89 27.39
N GLY A 54 -25.18 8.15 27.42
CA GLY A 54 -24.30 8.74 26.40
C GLY A 54 -24.92 9.87 25.56
N VAL A 55 -24.87 11.11 26.06
CA VAL A 55 -25.16 12.32 25.26
C VAL A 55 -23.86 12.96 24.80
N SER A 56 -23.58 12.95 23.48
CA SER A 56 -23.11 14.12 22.71
C SER A 56 -22.92 13.80 21.21
N GLN A 57 -22.79 14.85 20.39
CA GLN A 57 -22.02 14.89 19.14
C GLN A 57 -22.59 14.38 17.80
N THR A 58 -23.91 14.27 17.60
CA THR A 58 -24.49 13.91 16.27
C THR A 58 -25.60 14.84 15.74
N ILE A 59 -25.58 16.14 16.06
CA ILE A 59 -26.35 17.16 15.30
C ILE A 59 -25.45 18.38 15.03
N LYS A 60 -24.62 18.29 13.98
CA LYS A 60 -23.93 19.46 13.39
C LYS A 60 -23.38 19.27 11.96
N ASN A 61 -23.73 18.17 11.27
CA ASN A 61 -23.26 17.85 9.92
C ASN A 61 -24.42 17.52 8.96
N VAL A 62 -25.29 18.51 8.74
CA VAL A 62 -26.26 18.51 7.62
C VAL A 62 -26.09 19.79 6.79
N ASP A 63 -25.93 20.94 7.43
CA ASP A 63 -25.61 22.21 6.73
C ASP A 63 -24.22 22.19 6.07
N THR A 64 -23.28 21.38 6.57
CA THR A 64 -21.88 21.31 6.10
C THR A 64 -21.67 20.57 4.78
N LEU A 65 -22.73 20.04 4.15
CA LEU A 65 -22.64 19.22 2.92
C LEU A 65 -23.36 19.79 1.69
N PHE A 66 -23.94 20.98 1.77
CA PHE A 66 -24.45 21.71 0.59
C PHE A 66 -23.48 22.81 0.09
N GLN A 67 -22.44 23.11 0.87
CA GLN A 67 -21.67 24.36 0.74
C GLN A 67 -20.22 24.19 0.27
N SER A 68 -19.85 23.06 -0.33
CA SER A 68 -18.48 22.77 -0.81
C SER A 68 -18.36 22.53 -2.32
N TYR A 69 -19.45 22.62 -3.08
CA TYR A 69 -19.46 22.37 -4.54
C TYR A 69 -19.50 23.65 -5.41
N PHE A 70 -19.19 24.82 -4.83
CA PHE A 70 -19.25 26.11 -5.56
C PHE A 70 -18.03 27.04 -5.38
N ASP A 71 -16.95 26.59 -4.75
CA ASP A 71 -15.71 27.36 -4.58
C ASP A 71 -14.52 26.70 -5.30
N ALA A 72 -14.58 26.65 -6.63
CA ALA A 72 -13.47 26.17 -7.47
C ALA A 72 -13.45 26.72 -8.91
N HIS A 73 -13.84 27.99 -9.16
CA HIS A 73 -13.32 28.83 -10.28
C HIS A 73 -13.98 30.23 -10.30
N SER A 74 -13.51 31.13 -9.44
CA SER A 74 -13.89 32.56 -9.45
C SER A 74 -12.65 33.46 -9.47
N PHE A 75 -11.97 33.55 -10.62
CA PHE A 75 -10.98 34.59 -10.88
C PHE A 75 -11.08 35.09 -12.32
N ASN A 76 -11.05 36.42 -12.48
CA ASN A 76 -11.09 37.16 -13.74
C ASN A 76 -12.34 36.96 -14.63
N ILE A 77 -13.38 37.78 -14.37
CA ILE A 77 -13.87 38.85 -15.28
C ILE A 77 -14.92 39.66 -14.49
N PHE A 78 -14.57 40.86 -13.98
CA PHE A 78 -15.57 41.87 -13.54
C PHE A 78 -15.01 43.31 -13.35
N VAL A 79 -14.35 43.85 -14.37
CA VAL A 79 -13.97 45.28 -14.48
C VAL A 79 -14.11 45.65 -15.98
N CYS A 80 -14.76 46.74 -16.42
CA CYS A 80 -15.43 47.84 -15.70
C CYS A 80 -16.69 48.31 -16.47
N ILE A 81 -17.80 48.55 -15.76
CA ILE A 81 -18.81 49.55 -16.16
C ILE A 81 -19.16 50.37 -14.92
N ARG A 82 -18.67 51.61 -14.85
CA ARG A 82 -19.10 52.61 -13.87
C ARG A 82 -19.28 53.96 -14.56
N PHE A 83 -20.46 54.54 -14.37
CA PHE A 83 -20.85 55.87 -14.79
C PHE A 83 -19.75 56.93 -14.55
N GLN A 84 -19.52 57.76 -15.56
CA GLN A 84 -19.07 59.14 -15.37
C GLN A 84 -20.01 60.05 -16.18
N LEU A 85 -20.79 60.86 -15.47
CA LEU A 85 -21.59 61.93 -16.04
C LEU A 85 -20.84 63.24 -15.81
N SER A 86 -20.30 63.83 -16.88
CA SER A 86 -20.05 65.26 -16.90
C SER A 86 -20.41 65.85 -18.25
N LYS A 87 -20.82 67.12 -18.21
CA LYS A 87 -21.45 67.83 -19.32
C LYS A 87 -20.42 68.29 -20.34
N THR A 88 -20.83 68.34 -21.60
CA THR A 88 -20.49 69.48 -22.45
C THR A 88 -21.78 69.93 -23.15
N VAL A 89 -21.94 71.25 -23.30
CA VAL A 89 -23.14 71.94 -23.79
C VAL A 89 -22.68 72.88 -24.93
N VAL A 90 -23.62 73.54 -25.65
CA VAL A 90 -23.38 74.52 -26.75
C VAL A 90 -23.06 73.80 -28.08
N GLU A 91 -23.70 74.03 -29.24
CA GLU A 91 -24.81 74.92 -29.72
C GLU A 91 -25.68 74.09 -30.74
N ASN A 92 -26.98 74.33 -31.01
CA ASN A 92 -27.64 75.43 -31.78
C ASN A 92 -27.17 75.50 -33.26
N THR A 93 -27.97 75.72 -34.33
CA THR A 93 -29.40 76.10 -34.50
C THR A 93 -29.93 75.66 -35.90
N THR A 94 -31.24 75.83 -36.12
CA THR A 94 -32.06 75.90 -37.38
C THR A 94 -32.77 74.60 -37.79
N MET A 95 -34.10 74.53 -38.02
CA MET A 95 -35.16 75.52 -38.33
C MET A 95 -35.02 76.26 -39.67
N GLN A 96 -35.70 75.75 -40.70
CA GLN A 96 -36.33 76.58 -41.73
C GLN A 96 -37.80 76.19 -41.90
N THR A 97 -38.65 77.21 -41.92
CA THR A 97 -40.07 77.14 -42.26
C THR A 97 -40.28 77.57 -43.72
N MET A 98 -41.30 77.03 -44.37
CA MET A 98 -41.90 77.63 -45.57
C MET A 98 -43.41 77.38 -45.53
N VAL A 99 -44.20 78.37 -45.93
CA VAL A 99 -45.61 78.58 -45.52
C VAL A 99 -46.33 79.38 -46.62
N ILE A 100 -47.64 79.13 -46.85
CA ILE A 100 -48.60 79.91 -47.68
C ILE A 100 -48.35 79.82 -49.20
N ASP A 101 -49.32 79.72 -50.14
CA ASP A 101 -50.79 79.44 -50.18
C ASP A 101 -51.17 79.23 -51.68
N ASP A 102 -52.37 78.87 -52.17
CA ASP A 102 -53.61 78.19 -51.71
C ASP A 102 -54.47 77.92 -52.99
N ASN A 103 -55.66 77.31 -52.88
CA ASN A 103 -56.70 77.00 -53.88
C ASN A 103 -56.43 75.69 -54.68
N THR A 104 -57.39 74.76 -54.84
CA THR A 104 -58.86 74.86 -54.73
C THR A 104 -59.48 73.60 -54.08
N SER A 105 -60.63 73.75 -53.39
CA SER A 105 -61.46 72.67 -52.78
C SER A 105 -62.59 72.19 -53.74
N PRO A 106 -63.45 71.19 -53.45
CA PRO A 106 -63.53 70.35 -52.25
C PRO A 106 -63.77 68.83 -52.47
N ASN A 107 -63.30 67.97 -51.55
CA ASN A 107 -64.14 67.07 -50.73
C ASN A 107 -63.33 66.17 -49.78
N LYS A 108 -64.00 65.69 -48.71
CA LYS A 108 -63.47 64.89 -47.58
C LYS A 108 -64.55 63.87 -47.14
N PRO A 109 -64.27 62.89 -46.26
CA PRO A 109 -62.99 62.25 -45.95
C PRO A 109 -63.07 60.70 -45.87
N SER A 110 -61.93 60.02 -45.80
CA SER A 110 -61.68 58.95 -44.80
C SER A 110 -60.20 58.53 -44.84
N VAL A 111 -59.59 58.35 -43.66
CA VAL A 111 -58.20 57.90 -43.52
C VAL A 111 -58.21 56.45 -43.04
N THR A 112 -57.47 55.59 -43.74
CA THR A 112 -57.33 54.16 -43.42
C THR A 112 -56.46 53.91 -42.20
N PHE A 113 -56.81 52.94 -41.35
CA PHE A 113 -55.99 52.52 -40.22
C PHE A 113 -55.70 51.01 -40.21
N SER A 114 -54.44 50.65 -40.50
CA SER A 114 -53.79 49.36 -40.17
C SER A 114 -54.40 48.08 -40.80
N ALA A 115 -53.67 46.97 -40.96
CA ALA A 115 -52.23 46.73 -40.94
C ALA A 115 -51.92 45.68 -42.01
N ASN A 116 -50.70 45.68 -42.58
CA ASN A 116 -50.22 44.54 -43.34
C ASN A 116 -48.72 44.27 -43.05
N PHE A 117 -48.38 42.98 -42.96
CA PHE A 117 -47.27 42.50 -42.14
C PHE A 117 -45.98 42.29 -42.96
N LEU A 118 -45.18 43.35 -43.17
CA LEU A 118 -43.85 43.24 -43.80
C LEU A 118 -42.73 43.01 -42.77
N TRP A 119 -42.71 41.84 -42.15
CA TRP A 119 -41.55 41.39 -41.38
C TRP A 119 -40.45 40.85 -42.31
N TRP A 120 -39.62 41.74 -42.87
CA TRP A 120 -38.20 41.48 -43.24
C TRP A 120 -37.51 42.75 -43.76
N LYS A 121 -36.90 43.55 -42.87
CA LYS A 121 -35.91 44.59 -43.25
C LYS A 121 -35.03 45.12 -42.11
N ARG A 122 -34.37 44.23 -41.35
CA ARG A 122 -33.22 44.59 -40.48
C ARG A 122 -32.11 43.51 -40.55
N PRO A 123 -30.85 43.86 -40.82
CA PRO A 123 -29.77 42.88 -41.03
C PRO A 123 -29.36 42.12 -39.75
N SER A 124 -29.67 42.65 -38.57
CA SER A 124 -29.30 42.07 -37.28
C SER A 124 -29.96 40.71 -36.99
N GLY A 125 -31.14 40.41 -37.55
CA GLY A 125 -31.83 39.14 -37.32
C GLY A 125 -31.09 37.94 -37.91
N VAL A 126 -30.59 38.07 -39.15
CA VAL A 126 -29.82 37.01 -39.82
C VAL A 126 -28.48 36.79 -39.11
N ALA A 127 -27.79 37.87 -38.74
CA ALA A 127 -26.53 37.79 -38.00
C ALA A 127 -26.66 37.03 -36.67
N ALA A 128 -27.75 37.26 -35.91
CA ALA A 128 -28.00 36.54 -34.66
C ALA A 128 -28.25 35.04 -34.88
N VAL A 129 -28.99 34.65 -35.92
CA VAL A 129 -29.23 33.23 -36.26
C VAL A 129 -27.93 32.55 -36.72
N CYS A 130 -27.12 33.22 -37.54
CA CYS A 130 -25.83 32.71 -37.98
C CYS A 130 -24.84 32.53 -36.81
N LEU A 131 -24.77 33.49 -35.88
CA LEU A 131 -23.94 33.38 -34.67
C LEU A 131 -24.41 32.25 -33.74
N GLY A 132 -25.73 32.09 -33.56
CA GLY A 132 -26.31 30.97 -32.80
C GLY A 132 -25.92 29.61 -33.39
N LEU A 133 -26.05 29.45 -34.72
CA LEU A 133 -25.59 28.25 -35.43
C LEU A 133 -24.09 28.01 -35.29
N LEU A 134 -23.27 29.05 -35.37
CA LEU A 134 -21.81 28.95 -35.19
C LEU A 134 -21.46 28.49 -33.77
N CYS A 135 -22.09 29.03 -32.73
CA CYS A 135 -21.89 28.60 -31.36
C CYS A 135 -22.32 27.14 -31.14
N VAL A 136 -23.45 26.70 -31.73
CA VAL A 136 -23.90 25.30 -31.64
C VAL A 136 -22.92 24.35 -32.35
N LEU A 137 -22.41 24.73 -33.53
CA LEU A 137 -21.42 23.94 -34.26
C LEU A 137 -20.06 23.88 -33.54
N LEU A 138 -19.62 24.98 -32.93
CA LEU A 138 -18.40 25.03 -32.12
C LEU A 138 -18.55 24.21 -30.84
N LEU A 139 -19.68 24.27 -30.14
CA LEU A 139 -19.97 23.42 -28.99
C LEU A 139 -20.00 21.94 -29.37
N ALA A 140 -20.66 21.58 -30.48
CA ALA A 140 -20.66 20.21 -30.98
C ALA A 140 -19.24 19.72 -31.36
N GLY A 141 -18.41 20.61 -31.94
CA GLY A 141 -17.01 20.32 -32.23
C GLY A 141 -16.16 20.13 -30.96
N ILE A 142 -16.33 20.97 -29.95
CA ILE A 142 -15.64 20.87 -28.66
C ILE A 142 -16.05 19.59 -27.91
N ILE A 143 -17.33 19.24 -27.91
CA ILE A 143 -17.84 17.99 -27.33
C ILE A 143 -17.31 16.76 -28.10
N GLY A 144 -17.26 16.83 -29.44
CA GLY A 144 -16.64 15.78 -30.26
C GLY A 144 -15.15 15.60 -29.96
N LEU A 145 -14.41 16.70 -29.79
CA LEU A 145 -12.99 16.69 -29.44
C LEU A 145 -12.75 16.16 -28.02
N SER A 146 -13.53 16.56 -27.03
CA SER A 146 -13.35 16.07 -25.64
C SER A 146 -13.70 14.59 -25.50
N VAL A 147 -14.70 14.09 -26.21
CA VAL A 147 -14.98 12.65 -26.30
C VAL A 147 -13.86 11.91 -27.05
N TYR A 148 -13.35 12.45 -28.16
CA TYR A 148 -12.26 11.85 -28.93
C TYR A 148 -10.98 11.70 -28.09
N TYR A 149 -10.55 12.77 -27.41
CA TYR A 149 -9.39 12.70 -26.53
C TYR A 149 -9.63 11.83 -25.29
N GLY A 150 -10.81 11.91 -24.66
CA GLY A 150 -11.14 11.08 -23.49
C GLY A 150 -11.13 9.56 -23.78
N VAL A 151 -11.57 9.16 -24.98
CA VAL A 151 -11.52 7.75 -25.42
C VAL A 151 -10.08 7.29 -25.69
N ILE A 152 -9.23 8.15 -26.28
CA ILE A 152 -7.83 7.81 -26.58
C ILE A 152 -7.00 7.73 -25.30
N ASP A 153 -7.15 8.70 -24.39
CA ASP A 153 -6.35 8.79 -23.15
C ASP A 153 -6.65 7.60 -22.21
N HIS A 154 -7.92 7.25 -22.05
CA HIS A 154 -8.33 6.07 -21.28
C HIS A 154 -7.79 4.76 -21.87
N HIS A 155 -7.63 4.67 -23.20
CA HIS A 155 -7.07 3.47 -23.84
C HIS A 155 -5.54 3.37 -23.70
N TYR A 156 -4.83 4.50 -23.66
CA TYR A 156 -3.38 4.57 -23.50
C TYR A 156 -2.90 4.44 -22.03
N SER A 157 -3.72 4.79 -21.04
CA SER A 157 -3.40 4.53 -19.64
C SER A 157 -3.40 3.03 -19.37
N THR A 158 -4.52 2.34 -19.65
CA THR A 158 -4.74 0.96 -19.19
C THR A 158 -3.68 -0.05 -19.70
N GLU A 159 -3.16 0.10 -20.92
CA GLU A 159 -2.09 -0.77 -21.44
C GLU A 159 -0.75 -0.49 -20.74
N ARG A 160 -0.43 0.78 -20.46
CA ARG A 160 0.77 1.22 -19.71
C ARG A 160 0.71 0.78 -18.25
N ASP A 161 -0.46 0.86 -17.62
CA ASP A 161 -0.68 0.49 -16.22
C ASP A 161 -0.49 -1.03 -16.02
N GLN A 162 -1.03 -1.86 -16.93
CA GLN A 162 -0.78 -3.32 -16.92
C GLN A 162 0.69 -3.66 -17.16
N GLN A 163 1.36 -2.99 -18.09
CA GLN A 163 2.77 -3.26 -18.41
C GLN A 163 3.71 -2.79 -17.27
N THR A 164 3.36 -1.70 -16.58
CA THR A 164 4.06 -1.22 -15.38
C THR A 164 3.89 -2.20 -14.21
N SER A 165 2.67 -2.66 -13.96
CA SER A 165 2.36 -3.67 -12.93
C SER A 165 3.12 -4.98 -13.15
N TYR A 166 3.17 -5.49 -14.38
CA TYR A 166 3.97 -6.67 -14.72
C TYR A 166 5.48 -6.44 -14.45
N SER A 167 6.02 -5.26 -14.76
CA SER A 167 7.44 -4.95 -14.51
C SER A 167 7.78 -4.83 -13.01
N LEU A 168 6.82 -4.41 -12.17
CA LEU A 168 6.96 -4.38 -10.71
C LEU A 168 6.97 -5.80 -10.13
N LEU A 169 5.99 -6.63 -10.50
CA LEU A 169 5.92 -8.04 -10.11
C LEU A 169 7.16 -8.84 -10.55
N THR A 170 7.74 -8.50 -11.70
CA THR A 170 9.01 -9.10 -12.14
C THR A 170 10.15 -8.76 -11.18
N LYS A 171 10.29 -7.49 -10.79
CA LYS A 171 11.33 -7.04 -9.84
C LYS A 171 11.14 -7.59 -8.42
N GLU A 172 9.91 -7.74 -7.94
CA GLU A 172 9.65 -8.41 -6.66
C GLU A 172 9.96 -9.92 -6.75
N GLY A 173 9.65 -10.54 -7.88
CA GLY A 173 10.00 -11.94 -8.19
C GLY A 173 11.50 -12.22 -8.26
N ASP A 174 12.33 -11.24 -8.66
CA ASP A 174 13.79 -11.36 -8.65
C ASP A 174 14.41 -11.14 -7.24
N LEU A 175 13.72 -10.40 -6.36
CA LEU A 175 14.19 -10.10 -5.00
C LEU A 175 13.87 -11.23 -4.00
N GLN A 176 12.70 -11.87 -4.09
CA GLN A 176 12.31 -12.94 -3.16
C GLN A 176 13.27 -14.14 -3.10
N PRO A 177 13.82 -14.67 -4.22
CA PRO A 177 14.80 -15.76 -4.18
C PRO A 177 16.06 -15.42 -3.38
N THR A 178 16.49 -14.16 -3.39
CA THR A 178 17.64 -13.69 -2.59
C THR A 178 17.31 -13.76 -1.09
N SER A 179 16.10 -13.34 -0.70
CA SER A 179 15.64 -13.45 0.69
C SER A 179 15.50 -14.90 1.15
N TYR A 180 14.95 -15.77 0.30
CA TYR A 180 14.78 -17.20 0.58
C TYR A 180 16.13 -17.92 0.76
N ASN A 181 17.11 -17.64 -0.11
CA ASN A 181 18.45 -18.21 -0.01
C ASN A 181 19.19 -17.76 1.25
N ASN A 182 19.03 -16.49 1.66
CA ASN A 182 19.60 -15.97 2.90
C ASN A 182 18.99 -16.66 4.13
N LEU A 183 17.64 -16.73 4.21
CA LEU A 183 16.94 -17.43 5.30
C LEU A 183 17.29 -18.93 5.37
N THR A 184 17.50 -19.58 4.21
CA THR A 184 17.95 -20.97 4.17
C THR A 184 19.35 -21.11 4.76
N LYS A 185 20.29 -20.22 4.39
CA LYS A 185 21.66 -20.21 4.93
C LYS A 185 21.71 -19.90 6.44
N GLU A 186 20.91 -18.95 6.92
CA GLU A 186 20.77 -18.66 8.35
C GLU A 186 20.18 -19.86 9.11
N GLY A 187 19.21 -20.57 8.51
CA GLY A 187 18.66 -21.82 9.04
C GLY A 187 19.71 -22.94 9.14
N ASP A 188 20.51 -23.15 8.09
CA ASP A 188 21.59 -24.15 8.09
C ASP A 188 22.68 -23.82 9.14
N GLU A 189 23.03 -22.54 9.29
CA GLU A 189 23.98 -22.05 10.29
C GLU A 189 23.44 -22.24 11.73
N LEU A 190 22.15 -21.96 11.97
CA LEU A 190 21.49 -22.27 13.25
C LEU A 190 21.44 -23.77 13.54
N GLN A 191 21.11 -24.60 12.54
CA GLN A 191 21.05 -26.05 12.72
C GLN A 191 22.44 -26.64 13.04
N SER A 192 23.50 -26.11 12.43
CA SER A 192 24.89 -26.46 12.76
C SER A 192 25.26 -26.04 14.20
N SER A 193 24.86 -24.83 14.62
CA SER A 193 25.07 -24.37 16.01
C SER A 193 24.28 -25.20 17.02
N TYR A 194 23.03 -25.57 16.72
CA TYR A 194 22.21 -26.45 17.56
C TYR A 194 22.84 -27.84 17.69
N ASN A 195 23.33 -28.43 16.59
CA ASN A 195 24.00 -29.73 16.62
C ASN A 195 25.27 -29.69 17.48
N THR A 196 25.97 -28.55 17.49
CA THR A 196 27.18 -28.32 18.28
C THR A 196 26.86 -28.23 19.78
N LEU A 197 25.95 -27.33 20.19
CA LEU A 197 25.49 -27.24 21.59
C LEU A 197 24.93 -28.59 22.07
N THR A 198 24.20 -29.30 21.21
CA THR A 198 23.64 -30.62 21.51
C THR A 198 24.74 -31.61 21.90
N LYS A 199 25.84 -31.67 21.16
CA LYS A 199 27.00 -32.52 21.44
C LYS A 199 27.76 -32.09 22.70
N GLU A 200 28.06 -30.80 22.85
CA GLU A 200 28.75 -30.26 24.04
C GLU A 200 27.97 -30.57 25.33
N ARG A 201 26.64 -30.44 25.28
CA ARG A 201 25.73 -30.75 26.39
C ARG A 201 25.67 -32.25 26.72
N ASP A 202 25.81 -33.15 25.74
CA ASP A 202 25.94 -34.60 25.99
C ASP A 202 27.32 -34.96 26.59
N GLU A 203 28.39 -34.32 26.12
CA GLU A 203 29.75 -34.48 26.69
C GLU A 203 29.81 -33.98 28.14
N LEU A 204 29.16 -32.84 28.44
CA LEU A 204 29.05 -32.30 29.79
C LEU A 204 28.23 -33.19 30.72
N GLN A 205 27.14 -33.81 30.23
CA GLN A 205 26.37 -34.81 30.97
C GLN A 205 27.20 -36.05 31.28
N SER A 206 28.04 -36.50 30.33
CA SER A 206 28.96 -37.61 30.56
C SER A 206 29.99 -37.28 31.63
N SER A 207 30.58 -36.07 31.61
CA SER A 207 31.51 -35.60 32.63
C SER A 207 30.86 -35.50 34.01
N TYR A 208 29.62 -34.98 34.10
CA TYR A 208 28.84 -34.92 35.33
C TYR A 208 28.58 -36.33 35.91
N ASN A 209 28.23 -37.30 35.06
CA ASN A 209 27.99 -38.69 35.50
C ASN A 209 29.26 -39.33 36.08
N THR A 210 30.43 -39.04 35.49
CA THR A 210 31.73 -39.51 36.00
C THR A 210 32.08 -38.88 37.36
N LEU A 211 32.05 -37.54 37.48
CA LEU A 211 32.30 -36.85 38.76
C LEU A 211 31.33 -37.31 39.86
N THR A 212 30.06 -37.56 39.51
CA THR A 212 29.04 -38.07 40.43
C THR A 212 29.45 -39.42 41.02
N LYS A 213 30.00 -40.33 40.20
CA LYS A 213 30.48 -41.66 40.59
C LYS A 213 31.78 -41.60 41.40
N GLU A 214 32.76 -40.81 40.98
CA GLU A 214 34.04 -40.64 41.69
C GLU A 214 33.82 -40.09 43.11
N ARG A 215 32.91 -39.12 43.24
CA ARG A 215 32.42 -38.60 44.53
C ARG A 215 31.80 -39.70 45.41
N ASP A 216 30.96 -40.59 44.86
CA ASP A 216 30.33 -41.66 45.64
C ASP A 216 31.34 -42.71 46.10
N GLU A 217 32.35 -43.01 45.27
CA GLU A 217 33.49 -43.85 45.63
C GLU A 217 34.34 -43.22 46.75
N LEU A 218 34.57 -41.90 46.69
CA LEU A 218 35.23 -41.15 47.77
C LEU A 218 34.41 -41.15 49.07
N GLN A 219 33.08 -41.00 49.00
CA GLN A 219 32.20 -41.08 50.17
C GLN A 219 32.25 -42.47 50.83
N SER A 220 32.30 -43.53 50.01
CA SER A 220 32.47 -44.91 50.48
C SER A 220 33.82 -45.12 51.17
N SER A 221 34.90 -44.57 50.60
CA SER A 221 36.23 -44.57 51.22
C SER A 221 36.25 -43.81 52.55
N TYR A 222 35.70 -42.60 52.61
CA TYR A 222 35.58 -41.81 53.84
C TYR A 222 34.82 -42.55 54.96
N ASN A 223 33.71 -43.20 54.60
CA ASN A 223 32.90 -43.99 55.53
C ASN A 223 33.69 -45.19 56.09
N THR A 224 34.53 -45.81 55.25
CA THR A 224 35.38 -46.96 55.60
C THR A 224 36.51 -46.54 56.53
N LEU A 225 37.30 -45.52 56.15
CA LEU A 225 38.35 -44.92 56.99
C LEU A 225 37.80 -44.41 58.33
N THR A 226 36.58 -43.88 58.35
CA THR A 226 35.87 -43.50 59.58
C THR A 226 35.63 -44.69 60.51
N LYS A 227 35.13 -45.82 59.97
CA LYS A 227 34.87 -47.04 60.74
C LYS A 227 36.16 -47.65 61.31
N GLU A 228 37.20 -47.76 60.49
CA GLU A 228 38.52 -48.27 60.91
C GLU A 228 39.16 -47.39 62.01
N ARG A 229 39.07 -46.07 61.85
CA ARG A 229 39.53 -45.07 62.83
C ARG A 229 38.81 -45.18 64.16
N ASP A 230 37.50 -45.44 64.16
CA ASP A 230 36.71 -45.61 65.38
C ASP A 230 36.93 -46.99 66.04
N GLU A 231 37.19 -48.04 65.26
CA GLU A 231 37.60 -49.36 65.76
C GLU A 231 38.99 -49.33 66.41
N ILE A 232 39.94 -48.61 65.81
CA ILE A 232 41.27 -48.34 66.38
C ILE A 232 41.16 -47.54 67.69
N GLN A 233 40.34 -46.48 67.73
CA GLN A 233 40.10 -45.71 68.95
C GLN A 233 39.47 -46.56 70.06
N SER A 234 38.55 -47.46 69.72
CA SER A 234 37.94 -48.40 70.67
C SER A 234 38.99 -49.36 71.26
N SER A 235 39.88 -49.91 70.43
CA SER A 235 40.98 -50.77 70.87
C SER A 235 41.98 -50.01 71.76
N TYR A 236 42.34 -48.78 71.40
CA TYR A 236 43.18 -47.90 72.22
C TYR A 236 42.55 -47.61 73.59
N ASN A 237 41.27 -47.23 73.61
CA ASN A 237 40.51 -46.96 74.83
C ASN A 237 40.38 -48.19 75.76
N THR A 238 40.42 -49.40 75.20
CA THR A 238 40.46 -50.66 75.94
C THR A 238 41.85 -50.90 76.54
N LEU A 239 42.91 -50.77 75.74
CA LEU A 239 44.31 -50.93 76.19
C LEU A 239 44.70 -49.96 77.31
N THR A 240 44.20 -48.71 77.27
CA THR A 240 44.48 -47.70 78.31
C THR A 240 43.66 -47.84 79.60
N LYS A 241 42.79 -48.86 79.72
CA LYS A 241 41.93 -49.10 80.90
C LYS A 241 42.28 -50.38 81.69
N GLY A 242 43.29 -51.13 81.30
CA GLY A 242 43.67 -52.38 81.96
C GLY A 242 44.69 -52.18 83.10
N ASP A 243 44.30 -52.53 84.33
CA ASP A 243 45.22 -52.60 85.48
C ASP A 243 46.26 -53.72 85.28
N LEU A 244 47.52 -53.37 84.99
CA LEU A 244 48.58 -54.34 84.64
C LEU A 244 49.96 -54.04 85.26
N GLN A 245 50.76 -55.10 85.39
CA GLN A 245 52.06 -55.12 86.07
C GLN A 245 53.18 -54.29 85.35
N PRO A 246 54.21 -53.82 86.08
CA PRO A 246 55.15 -52.80 85.58
C PRO A 246 55.91 -53.13 84.29
N ASP A 247 56.39 -54.36 84.12
CA ASP A 247 57.14 -54.73 82.91
C ASP A 247 56.25 -54.85 81.67
N SER A 248 54.96 -55.15 81.86
CA SER A 248 53.96 -55.17 80.79
C SER A 248 53.62 -53.74 80.34
N PHE A 249 53.47 -52.82 81.30
CA PHE A 249 53.16 -51.40 81.07
C PHE A 249 54.12 -50.73 80.07
N ASN A 250 55.41 -51.06 80.12
CA ASN A 250 56.43 -50.45 79.27
C ASN A 250 56.37 -50.92 77.80
N ASN A 251 55.77 -52.09 77.52
CA ASN A 251 55.45 -52.53 76.16
C ASN A 251 54.07 -52.04 75.71
N LEU A 252 53.03 -52.11 76.57
CA LEU A 252 51.72 -51.52 76.27
C LEU A 252 51.81 -50.01 75.97
N THR A 253 52.69 -49.27 76.63
CA THR A 253 52.92 -47.84 76.34
C THR A 253 53.49 -47.63 74.94
N LYS A 254 54.38 -48.52 74.46
CA LYS A 254 54.94 -48.45 73.09
C LYS A 254 53.91 -48.86 72.04
N GLU A 255 53.05 -49.83 72.34
CA GLU A 255 51.94 -50.20 71.45
C GLU A 255 50.85 -49.13 71.41
N GLY A 256 50.48 -48.56 72.56
CA GLY A 256 49.59 -47.41 72.65
C GLY A 256 50.12 -46.19 71.88
N ALA A 257 51.41 -45.87 71.99
CA ALA A 257 52.03 -44.79 71.21
C ALA A 257 52.01 -45.06 69.69
N LYS A 258 52.23 -46.30 69.25
CA LYS A 258 52.07 -46.71 67.84
C LYS A 258 50.61 -46.59 67.39
N LEU A 259 49.67 -47.08 68.19
CA LEU A 259 48.23 -47.10 67.88
C LEU A 259 47.66 -45.68 67.81
N GLN A 260 48.06 -44.79 68.74
CA GLN A 260 47.76 -43.36 68.71
C GLN A 260 48.36 -42.68 67.47
N SER A 261 49.59 -43.03 67.08
CA SER A 261 50.22 -42.51 65.86
C SER A 261 49.45 -42.96 64.61
N SER A 262 48.99 -44.22 64.57
CA SER A 262 48.17 -44.77 63.50
C SER A 262 46.79 -44.11 63.43
N TYR A 263 46.15 -43.87 64.58
CA TYR A 263 44.88 -43.13 64.68
C TYR A 263 45.03 -41.68 64.17
N ASN A 264 46.12 -41.00 64.52
CA ASN A 264 46.40 -39.64 64.08
C ASN A 264 46.64 -39.59 62.56
N ALA A 265 47.36 -40.57 61.99
CA ALA A 265 47.57 -40.68 60.55
C ALA A 265 46.25 -40.95 59.80
N LEU A 266 45.48 -41.95 60.22
CA LEU A 266 44.20 -42.32 59.61
C LEU A 266 43.14 -41.21 59.75
N THR A 267 43.23 -40.41 60.81
CA THR A 267 42.45 -39.17 60.96
C THR A 267 42.84 -38.13 59.92
N LYS A 268 44.14 -37.90 59.69
CA LYS A 268 44.62 -36.96 58.67
C LYS A 268 44.18 -37.39 57.27
N GLU A 269 44.37 -38.65 56.91
CA GLU A 269 43.97 -39.21 55.61
C GLU A 269 42.45 -39.06 55.38
N ARG A 270 41.64 -39.39 56.40
CA ARG A 270 40.18 -39.17 56.40
C ARG A 270 39.80 -37.70 56.16
N ASP A 271 40.48 -36.76 56.81
CA ASP A 271 40.18 -35.33 56.68
C ASP A 271 40.63 -34.78 55.30
N GLU A 272 41.74 -35.29 54.74
CA GLU A 272 42.18 -35.01 53.36
C GLU A 272 41.18 -35.58 52.32
N VAL A 273 40.63 -36.78 52.54
CA VAL A 273 39.57 -37.39 51.73
C VAL A 273 38.25 -36.58 51.83
N GLN A 274 37.86 -36.12 53.02
CA GLN A 274 36.66 -35.28 53.20
C GLN A 274 36.80 -33.93 52.49
N SER A 275 38.00 -33.32 52.51
CA SER A 275 38.30 -32.10 51.77
C SER A 275 38.17 -32.31 50.25
N SER A 276 38.65 -33.45 49.77
CA SER A 276 38.55 -33.86 48.36
C SER A 276 37.09 -34.11 47.94
N TYR A 277 36.30 -34.81 48.77
CA TYR A 277 34.87 -35.04 48.54
C TYR A 277 34.07 -33.72 48.49
N ASN A 278 34.36 -32.79 49.39
CA ASN A 278 33.73 -31.47 49.41
C ASN A 278 34.05 -30.68 48.13
N THR A 279 35.26 -30.84 47.60
CA THR A 279 35.72 -30.20 46.36
C THR A 279 35.00 -30.79 45.14
N LEU A 280 35.02 -32.12 44.94
CA LEU A 280 34.26 -32.79 43.86
C LEU A 280 32.76 -32.49 43.93
N THR A 281 32.19 -32.39 45.13
CA THR A 281 30.78 -32.05 45.33
C THR A 281 30.45 -30.66 44.79
N LYS A 282 31.34 -29.67 45.00
CA LYS A 282 31.18 -28.31 44.46
C LYS A 282 31.39 -28.28 42.94
N GLU A 283 32.41 -28.94 42.44
CA GLU A 283 32.69 -29.03 40.99
C GLU A 283 31.55 -29.69 40.22
N ARG A 284 30.95 -30.76 40.79
CA ARG A 284 29.72 -31.39 40.29
C ARG A 284 28.56 -30.40 40.19
N ASP A 285 28.34 -29.57 41.20
CA ASP A 285 27.20 -28.63 41.23
C ASP A 285 27.39 -27.45 40.29
N GLU A 286 28.63 -26.96 40.14
CA GLU A 286 28.98 -25.96 39.13
C GLU A 286 28.79 -26.53 37.71
N LEU A 287 29.19 -27.79 37.48
CA LEU A 287 28.99 -28.49 36.21
C LEU A 287 27.50 -28.77 35.91
N GLN A 288 26.71 -29.13 36.91
CA GLN A 288 25.26 -29.31 36.79
C GLN A 288 24.54 -28.00 36.46
N SER A 289 24.99 -26.88 37.02
CA SER A 289 24.50 -25.54 36.69
C SER A 289 24.83 -25.15 35.24
N SER A 290 26.05 -25.47 34.79
CA SER A 290 26.48 -25.27 33.40
C SER A 290 25.64 -26.12 32.43
N TYR A 291 25.42 -27.41 32.73
CA TYR A 291 24.55 -28.30 31.94
C TYR A 291 23.11 -27.77 31.83
N ASN A 292 22.54 -27.31 32.94
CA ASN A 292 21.18 -26.76 32.98
C ASN A 292 21.06 -25.46 32.19
N THR A 293 22.14 -24.68 32.07
CA THR A 293 22.20 -23.45 31.27
C THR A 293 22.28 -23.78 29.78
N LEU A 294 23.25 -24.61 29.39
CA LEU A 294 23.48 -25.03 27.99
C LEU A 294 22.26 -25.80 27.42
N THR A 295 21.52 -26.51 28.27
CA THR A 295 20.25 -27.17 27.92
C THR A 295 19.16 -26.16 27.55
N LYS A 296 19.06 -25.02 28.23
CA LYS A 296 18.10 -23.95 27.89
C LYS A 296 18.49 -23.24 26.60
N GLU A 297 19.76 -22.89 26.46
CA GLU A 297 20.29 -22.22 25.26
C GLU A 297 20.04 -23.07 24.01
N ARG A 298 20.21 -24.40 24.10
CA ARG A 298 19.81 -25.36 23.07
C ARG A 298 18.32 -25.29 22.71
N ASP A 299 17.42 -25.21 23.71
CA ASP A 299 15.97 -25.24 23.48
C ASP A 299 15.40 -23.90 22.98
N GLU A 300 16.01 -22.78 23.38
CA GLU A 300 15.77 -21.46 22.81
C GLU A 300 16.24 -21.40 21.35
N LEU A 301 17.43 -21.95 21.05
CA LEU A 301 17.97 -22.05 19.69
C LEU A 301 17.13 -22.96 18.79
N GLN A 302 16.64 -24.10 19.31
CA GLN A 302 15.71 -24.99 18.61
C GLN A 302 14.39 -24.29 18.29
N SER A 303 13.89 -23.47 19.22
CA SER A 303 12.67 -22.67 19.02
C SER A 303 12.87 -21.58 17.95
N SER A 304 14.04 -20.95 17.93
CA SER A 304 14.43 -19.98 16.88
C SER A 304 14.48 -20.64 15.50
N TYR A 305 15.20 -21.76 15.36
CA TYR A 305 15.27 -22.54 14.12
C TYR A 305 13.88 -23.01 13.64
N ASN A 306 13.03 -23.46 14.55
CA ASN A 306 11.66 -23.88 14.24
C ASN A 306 10.75 -22.72 13.77
N ASN A 307 11.09 -21.47 14.08
CA ASN A 307 10.36 -20.30 13.61
C ASN A 307 10.89 -19.80 12.26
N LEU A 308 12.22 -19.71 12.10
CA LEU A 308 12.87 -19.45 10.81
C LEU A 308 12.43 -20.46 9.72
N THR A 309 12.29 -21.73 10.10
CA THR A 309 11.72 -22.79 9.25
C THR A 309 10.32 -22.43 8.73
N LYS A 310 9.42 -21.91 9.59
CA LYS A 310 8.06 -21.51 9.19
C LYS A 310 8.08 -20.27 8.31
N GLU A 311 8.85 -19.25 8.68
CA GLU A 311 8.96 -18.00 7.91
C GLU A 311 9.47 -18.26 6.49
N ARG A 312 10.49 -19.12 6.35
CA ARG A 312 10.98 -19.62 5.05
C ARG A 312 9.88 -20.32 4.24
N ASP A 313 9.09 -21.19 4.87
CA ASP A 313 8.06 -21.98 4.19
C ASP A 313 6.83 -21.13 3.81
N GLU A 314 6.49 -20.13 4.63
CA GLU A 314 5.49 -19.09 4.31
C GLU A 314 5.93 -18.21 3.14
N ILE A 315 7.20 -17.77 3.12
CA ILE A 315 7.80 -17.02 2.00
C ILE A 315 7.82 -17.87 0.72
N GLN A 316 8.14 -19.16 0.80
CA GLN A 316 8.09 -20.07 -0.34
C GLN A 316 6.65 -20.23 -0.88
N SER A 317 5.64 -20.27 0.00
CA SER A 317 4.23 -20.31 -0.36
C SER A 317 3.76 -19.01 -1.05
N SER A 318 4.22 -17.85 -0.56
CA SER A 318 4.00 -16.53 -1.16
C SER A 318 4.62 -16.45 -2.57
N TYR A 319 5.89 -16.80 -2.72
CA TYR A 319 6.60 -16.84 -4.01
C TYR A 319 5.91 -17.78 -5.01
N ASN A 320 5.49 -18.97 -4.56
CA ASN A 320 4.75 -19.94 -5.39
C ASN A 320 3.36 -19.44 -5.81
N THR A 321 2.83 -18.41 -5.15
CA THR A 321 1.55 -17.76 -5.49
C THR A 321 1.78 -16.62 -6.48
N LEU A 322 2.71 -15.71 -6.19
CA LEU A 322 3.12 -14.62 -7.08
C LEU A 322 3.60 -15.13 -8.45
N THR A 323 4.31 -16.27 -8.47
CA THR A 323 4.72 -16.97 -9.70
C THR A 323 3.51 -17.33 -10.58
N LYS A 324 2.42 -17.84 -9.99
CA LYS A 324 1.19 -18.20 -10.72
C LYS A 324 0.44 -16.96 -11.21
N GLU A 325 0.40 -15.90 -10.41
CA GLU A 325 -0.23 -14.63 -10.79
C GLU A 325 0.51 -13.96 -11.96
N ARG A 326 1.85 -13.91 -11.90
CA ARG A 326 2.71 -13.50 -13.02
C ARG A 326 2.39 -14.28 -14.30
N ASP A 327 2.29 -15.61 -14.20
CA ASP A 327 2.04 -16.47 -15.37
C ASP A 327 0.60 -16.31 -15.91
N GLN A 328 -0.38 -16.05 -15.05
CA GLN A 328 -1.75 -15.68 -15.48
C GLN A 328 -1.78 -14.31 -16.18
N LEU A 329 -1.04 -13.33 -15.66
CA LEU A 329 -0.87 -12.01 -16.29
C LEU A 329 -0.14 -12.12 -17.64
N GLN A 330 0.91 -12.94 -17.74
CA GLN A 330 1.63 -13.22 -19.00
C GLN A 330 0.69 -13.77 -20.08
N ASN A 331 -0.15 -14.76 -19.73
CA ASN A 331 -1.14 -15.34 -20.64
C ASN A 331 -2.23 -14.33 -21.04
N SER A 332 -2.67 -13.50 -20.08
CA SER A 332 -3.63 -12.42 -20.33
C SER A 332 -3.08 -11.34 -21.26
N LEU A 333 -1.82 -10.92 -21.07
CA LEU A 333 -1.10 -9.96 -21.92
C LEU A 333 -0.90 -10.51 -23.34
N THR A 334 -0.51 -11.78 -23.44
CA THR A 334 -0.33 -12.49 -24.73
C THR A 334 -1.65 -12.60 -25.50
N THR A 335 -2.77 -12.80 -24.80
CA THR A 335 -4.11 -12.84 -25.41
C THR A 335 -4.52 -11.44 -25.88
N ARG A 336 -4.44 -10.42 -25.02
CA ARG A 336 -4.75 -9.02 -25.35
C ARG A 336 -3.92 -8.51 -26.54
N THR A 337 -2.66 -8.94 -26.65
CA THR A 337 -1.78 -8.65 -27.80
C THR A 337 -2.38 -9.21 -29.11
N LYS A 338 -2.78 -10.49 -29.13
CA LYS A 338 -3.42 -11.10 -30.31
C LYS A 338 -4.73 -10.41 -30.68
N ASP A 339 -5.56 -10.06 -29.69
CA ASP A 339 -6.82 -9.36 -29.90
C ASP A 339 -6.60 -7.97 -30.53
N ARG A 340 -5.62 -7.21 -30.01
CA ARG A 340 -5.21 -5.90 -30.54
C ARG A 340 -4.69 -6.02 -31.97
N ASP A 341 -3.85 -7.01 -32.25
CA ASP A 341 -3.26 -7.21 -33.58
C ASP A 341 -4.33 -7.67 -34.61
N GLN A 342 -5.33 -8.44 -34.19
CA GLN A 342 -6.54 -8.72 -34.98
C GLN A 342 -7.35 -7.44 -35.25
N GLN A 343 -7.65 -6.65 -34.21
CA GLN A 343 -8.38 -5.39 -34.36
C GLN A 343 -7.65 -4.41 -35.29
N GLN A 344 -6.32 -4.32 -35.21
CA GLN A 344 -5.52 -3.47 -36.07
C GLN A 344 -5.57 -3.94 -37.55
N ASN A 345 -5.64 -5.25 -37.80
CA ASN A 345 -5.83 -5.77 -39.15
C ASN A 345 -7.27 -5.53 -39.67
N SER A 346 -8.30 -5.72 -38.86
CA SER A 346 -9.68 -5.32 -39.22
C SER A 346 -9.79 -3.81 -39.51
N LEU A 347 -9.09 -2.96 -38.75
CA LEU A 347 -9.04 -1.53 -38.98
C LEU A 347 -8.36 -1.17 -40.31
N LYS A 348 -7.27 -1.87 -40.70
CA LYS A 348 -6.65 -1.71 -42.03
C LYS A 348 -7.62 -2.08 -43.16
N VAL A 349 -8.37 -3.18 -43.02
CA VAL A 349 -9.38 -3.60 -44.01
C VAL A 349 -10.49 -2.55 -44.15
N MET A 350 -11.13 -2.14 -43.05
CA MET A 350 -12.16 -1.09 -43.07
C MET A 350 -11.65 0.24 -43.63
N THR A 351 -10.37 0.56 -43.41
CA THR A 351 -9.73 1.76 -43.98
C THR A 351 -9.63 1.66 -45.52
N ALA A 352 -9.23 0.50 -46.04
CA ALA A 352 -9.16 0.26 -47.49
C ALA A 352 -10.56 0.26 -48.14
N GLU A 353 -11.55 -0.38 -47.52
CA GLU A 353 -12.95 -0.39 -47.98
C GLU A 353 -13.53 1.03 -48.02
N ARG A 354 -13.33 1.82 -46.95
CA ARG A 354 -13.72 3.24 -46.88
C ARG A 354 -13.14 4.03 -48.06
N ASP A 355 -11.89 3.80 -48.41
CA ASP A 355 -11.21 4.57 -49.47
C ASP A 355 -11.63 4.09 -50.87
N GLN A 356 -11.96 2.80 -51.06
CA GLN A 356 -12.65 2.30 -52.26
C GLN A 356 -14.05 2.91 -52.41
N LEU A 357 -14.83 2.98 -51.33
CA LEU A 357 -16.16 3.61 -51.31
C LEU A 357 -16.07 5.11 -51.60
N LYS A 358 -15.07 5.81 -51.05
CA LYS A 358 -14.79 7.23 -51.32
C LYS A 358 -14.47 7.47 -52.80
N ASN A 359 -13.65 6.61 -53.42
CA ASN A 359 -13.35 6.69 -54.85
C ASN A 359 -14.59 6.40 -55.71
N SER A 360 -15.41 5.43 -55.32
CA SER A 360 -16.68 5.10 -55.99
C SER A 360 -17.69 6.25 -55.91
N LEU A 361 -17.80 6.89 -54.75
CA LEU A 361 -18.64 8.08 -54.53
C LEU A 361 -18.16 9.27 -55.38
N ASN A 362 -16.86 9.48 -55.50
CA ASN A 362 -16.29 10.50 -56.38
C ASN A 362 -16.61 10.24 -57.86
N SER A 363 -16.65 8.98 -58.33
CA SER A 363 -17.10 8.64 -59.69
C SER A 363 -18.58 8.97 -59.90
N ARG A 364 -19.45 8.46 -59.00
CA ARG A 364 -20.90 8.73 -59.07
C ARG A 364 -21.25 10.22 -58.99
N THR A 365 -20.44 11.00 -58.28
CA THR A 365 -20.56 12.47 -58.22
C THR A 365 -20.33 13.08 -59.59
N LYS A 366 -19.25 12.70 -60.30
CA LYS A 366 -18.97 13.15 -61.68
C LYS A 366 -20.07 12.73 -62.66
N GLU A 367 -20.55 11.48 -62.57
CA GLU A 367 -21.66 10.96 -63.38
C GLU A 367 -22.94 11.80 -63.17
N ARG A 368 -23.31 12.06 -61.92
CA ARG A 368 -24.46 12.91 -61.56
C ARG A 368 -24.32 14.32 -62.13
N ASP A 369 -23.14 14.93 -62.02
CA ASP A 369 -22.92 16.32 -62.44
C ASP A 369 -22.93 16.44 -63.98
N GLN A 370 -22.42 15.42 -64.69
CA GLN A 370 -22.58 15.28 -66.14
C GLN A 370 -24.06 15.11 -66.55
N LEU A 371 -24.82 14.26 -65.84
CA LEU A 371 -26.26 14.10 -66.08
C LEU A 371 -27.06 15.39 -65.82
N GLN A 372 -26.69 16.17 -64.80
CA GLN A 372 -27.30 17.47 -64.52
C GLN A 372 -27.03 18.47 -65.65
N ASN A 373 -25.80 18.52 -66.18
CA ASN A 373 -25.47 19.37 -67.33
C ASN A 373 -26.24 18.96 -68.59
N ASN A 374 -26.38 17.65 -68.84
CA ASN A 374 -27.21 17.12 -69.93
C ASN A 374 -28.70 17.49 -69.76
N LEU A 375 -29.23 17.44 -68.52
CA LEU A 375 -30.60 17.83 -68.20
C LEU A 375 -30.83 19.34 -68.40
N ASN A 376 -29.88 20.18 -67.99
CA ASN A 376 -29.91 21.63 -68.21
C ASN A 376 -29.92 21.97 -69.71
N THR A 377 -29.11 21.25 -70.50
CA THR A 377 -29.05 21.38 -71.96
C THR A 377 -30.39 21.01 -72.60
N ARG A 378 -30.93 19.82 -72.30
CA ARG A 378 -32.26 19.38 -72.79
C ARG A 378 -33.41 20.29 -72.37
N THR A 379 -33.30 20.92 -71.20
CA THR A 379 -34.29 21.92 -70.73
C THR A 379 -34.23 23.18 -71.59
N THR A 380 -33.03 23.60 -72.00
CA THR A 380 -32.82 24.74 -72.92
C THR A 380 -33.35 24.43 -74.32
N GLU A 381 -33.03 23.25 -74.88
CA GLU A 381 -33.58 22.74 -76.14
C GLU A 381 -35.12 22.73 -76.13
N LYS A 382 -35.73 22.18 -75.07
CA LYS A 382 -37.19 22.15 -74.88
C LYS A 382 -37.79 23.55 -74.91
N ASN A 383 -37.16 24.52 -74.25
CA ASN A 383 -37.65 25.90 -74.21
C ASN A 383 -37.54 26.59 -75.59
N GLN A 384 -36.48 26.32 -76.35
CA GLN A 384 -36.35 26.79 -77.74
C GLN A 384 -37.41 26.18 -78.66
N LEU A 385 -37.69 24.87 -78.53
CA LEU A 385 -38.76 24.19 -79.26
C LEU A 385 -40.15 24.72 -78.87
N GLN A 386 -40.40 24.99 -77.59
CA GLN A 386 -41.65 25.59 -77.12
C GLN A 386 -41.85 27.00 -77.70
N ASN A 387 -40.82 27.84 -77.72
CA ASN A 387 -40.89 29.16 -78.34
C ASN A 387 -41.15 29.07 -79.85
N SER A 388 -40.51 28.11 -80.53
CA SER A 388 -40.73 27.85 -81.97
C SER A 388 -42.18 27.38 -82.25
N LEU A 389 -42.72 26.51 -81.39
CA LEU A 389 -44.11 26.04 -81.47
C LEU A 389 -45.11 27.18 -81.21
N ASN A 390 -44.83 28.06 -80.25
CA ASN A 390 -45.64 29.25 -79.98
C ASN A 390 -45.66 30.18 -81.20
N THR A 391 -44.50 30.44 -81.83
CA THR A 391 -44.40 31.24 -83.06
C THR A 391 -45.21 30.63 -84.19
N ARG A 392 -45.05 29.33 -84.48
CA ARG A 392 -45.85 28.62 -85.50
C ARG A 392 -47.36 28.62 -85.20
N THR A 393 -47.74 28.63 -83.92
CA THR A 393 -49.15 28.74 -83.52
C THR A 393 -49.71 30.12 -83.86
N THR A 394 -48.93 31.19 -83.65
CA THR A 394 -49.28 32.55 -84.08
C THR A 394 -49.38 32.67 -85.60
N GLU A 395 -48.39 32.16 -86.36
CA GLU A 395 -48.41 32.12 -87.83
C GLU A 395 -49.68 31.42 -88.34
N ARG A 396 -49.98 30.22 -87.81
CA ARG A 396 -51.19 29.46 -88.14
C ARG A 396 -52.47 30.25 -87.84
N ASN A 397 -52.52 30.96 -86.72
CA ASN A 397 -53.69 31.78 -86.36
C ASN A 397 -53.86 32.99 -87.30
N GLN A 398 -52.77 33.60 -87.76
CA GLN A 398 -52.81 34.65 -88.78
C GLN A 398 -53.34 34.09 -90.11
N LEU A 399 -52.85 32.93 -90.55
CA LEU A 399 -53.34 32.24 -91.74
C LEU A 399 -54.82 31.84 -91.62
N GLN A 400 -55.26 31.37 -90.44
CA GLN A 400 -56.66 31.06 -90.15
C GLN A 400 -57.55 32.31 -90.30
N ASN A 401 -57.10 33.46 -89.81
CA ASN A 401 -57.80 34.74 -89.95
C ASN A 401 -57.85 35.19 -91.42
N SER A 402 -56.73 35.11 -92.15
CA SER A 402 -56.68 35.42 -93.59
C SER A 402 -57.61 34.52 -94.42
N LEU A 403 -57.63 33.22 -94.13
CA LEU A 403 -58.54 32.26 -94.75
C LEU A 403 -60.00 32.60 -94.43
N THR A 404 -60.31 32.95 -93.18
CA THR A 404 -61.66 33.38 -92.77
C THR A 404 -62.12 34.63 -93.52
N THR A 405 -61.22 35.60 -93.76
CA THR A 405 -61.50 36.77 -94.60
C THR A 405 -61.73 36.37 -96.05
N LYS A 406 -60.92 35.46 -96.63
CA LYS A 406 -61.13 34.97 -98.00
C LYS A 406 -62.43 34.15 -98.16
N THR A 407 -62.89 33.45 -97.12
CA THR A 407 -64.23 32.85 -97.10
C THR A 407 -65.30 33.93 -97.15
N LYS A 408 -65.19 35.02 -96.37
CA LYS A 408 -66.15 36.14 -96.43
C LYS A 408 -66.18 36.83 -97.80
N GLU A 409 -65.02 37.03 -98.45
CA GLU A 409 -64.95 37.54 -99.83
C GLU A 409 -65.65 36.58 -100.82
N LYS A 410 -65.42 35.27 -100.68
CA LYS A 410 -66.11 34.25 -101.48
C LYS A 410 -67.62 34.27 -101.25
N ASP A 411 -68.08 34.41 -100.02
CA ASP A 411 -69.50 34.44 -99.68
C ASP A 411 -70.17 35.74 -100.19
N GLN A 412 -69.43 36.87 -100.21
CA GLN A 412 -69.86 38.10 -100.89
C GLN A 412 -70.00 37.90 -102.40
N LEU A 413 -69.01 37.28 -103.06
CA LEU A 413 -69.08 36.94 -104.49
C LEU A 413 -70.22 35.95 -104.80
N GLN A 414 -70.48 35.00 -103.90
CA GLN A 414 -71.60 34.05 -103.99
C GLN A 414 -72.95 34.78 -103.87
N ASN A 415 -73.05 35.81 -103.02
CA ASN A 415 -74.22 36.66 -102.94
C ASN A 415 -74.40 37.51 -104.22
N THR A 416 -73.34 38.13 -104.75
CA THR A 416 -73.41 38.85 -106.04
C THR A 416 -73.85 37.94 -107.20
N LEU A 417 -73.32 36.71 -107.25
CA LEU A 417 -73.74 35.70 -108.21
C LEU A 417 -75.22 35.31 -108.02
N THR A 418 -75.70 35.28 -106.78
CA THR A 418 -77.11 35.03 -106.45
C THR A 418 -78.01 36.19 -106.87
N THR A 419 -77.56 37.45 -106.76
CA THR A 419 -78.29 38.62 -107.28
C THR A 419 -78.40 38.58 -108.81
N ILE A 420 -77.32 38.30 -109.53
CA ILE A 420 -77.33 38.13 -111.01
C ILE A 420 -78.23 36.94 -111.41
N THR A 421 -78.27 35.89 -110.59
CA THR A 421 -79.19 34.74 -110.75
C THR A 421 -80.65 35.17 -110.56
N GLN A 422 -80.95 36.06 -109.60
CA GLN A 422 -82.29 36.60 -109.37
C GLN A 422 -82.74 37.57 -110.47
N GLU A 423 -81.84 38.37 -111.05
CA GLU A 423 -82.13 39.23 -112.22
C GLU A 423 -82.52 38.39 -113.44
N ARG A 424 -81.78 37.30 -113.72
CA ARG A 424 -82.16 36.29 -114.72
C ARG A 424 -83.55 35.70 -114.42
N ASP A 425 -83.84 35.38 -113.17
CA ASP A 425 -85.10 34.73 -112.79
C ASP A 425 -86.30 35.70 -112.79
N GLN A 426 -86.09 37.01 -112.71
CA GLN A 426 -87.13 38.00 -113.00
C GLN A 426 -87.54 37.99 -114.48
N ILE A 427 -86.58 37.86 -115.40
CA ILE A 427 -86.86 37.71 -116.84
C ILE A 427 -87.61 36.38 -117.10
N GLN A 428 -87.22 35.30 -116.43
CA GLN A 428 -87.90 34.00 -116.53
C GLN A 428 -89.35 34.02 -115.99
N ASN A 429 -89.64 34.83 -114.97
CA ASN A 429 -90.97 34.87 -114.35
C ASN A 429 -92.04 35.58 -115.19
N SER A 430 -91.67 36.42 -116.16
CA SER A 430 -92.62 36.92 -117.18
C SER A 430 -93.13 35.82 -118.12
N LEU A 431 -92.48 34.65 -118.18
CA LEU A 431 -92.88 33.51 -119.01
C LEU A 431 -93.77 32.51 -118.25
N ASN A 432 -93.66 32.46 -116.92
CA ASN A 432 -94.25 31.41 -116.08
C ASN A 432 -95.62 31.78 -115.46
N THR A 433 -96.14 33.00 -115.72
CA THR A 433 -97.48 33.45 -115.30
C THR A 433 -98.64 32.60 -115.84
N ARG A 434 -98.35 31.61 -116.70
CA ARG A 434 -99.31 30.70 -117.34
C ARG A 434 -99.21 29.25 -116.85
N THR A 435 -98.67 29.00 -115.65
CA THR A 435 -98.55 27.64 -115.07
C THR A 435 -98.73 27.60 -113.54
N THR A 436 -99.56 28.50 -113.00
CA THR A 436 -99.78 28.66 -111.54
C THR A 436 -100.69 27.58 -110.92
N GLU A 437 -101.55 26.94 -111.70
CA GLU A 437 -102.86 26.49 -111.21
C GLU A 437 -102.97 25.01 -110.78
N ARG A 438 -101.86 24.26 -110.68
CA ARG A 438 -101.92 22.80 -110.44
C ARG A 438 -101.31 22.33 -109.11
N ASN A 439 -102.16 22.36 -108.08
CA ASN A 439 -102.17 21.44 -106.94
C ASN A 439 -101.05 21.59 -105.90
N GLN A 440 -101.08 22.73 -105.19
CA GLN A 440 -100.88 22.68 -103.74
C GLN A 440 -101.95 21.74 -103.14
N LEU A 441 -101.60 20.54 -102.63
CA LEU A 441 -102.35 19.77 -101.60
C LEU A 441 -101.75 18.35 -101.33
N GLN A 442 -100.49 18.27 -100.88
CA GLN A 442 -99.93 17.03 -100.30
C GLN A 442 -99.05 17.30 -99.06
N ASN A 443 -99.25 18.46 -98.42
CA ASN A 443 -98.31 19.02 -97.43
C ASN A 443 -98.81 18.83 -95.98
N SER A 444 -99.28 17.62 -95.65
CA SER A 444 -100.02 17.35 -94.40
C SER A 444 -99.54 16.10 -93.63
N LEU A 445 -98.26 15.74 -93.76
CA LEU A 445 -97.64 14.60 -93.05
C LEU A 445 -96.27 14.94 -92.40
N THR A 446 -95.95 16.22 -92.27
CA THR A 446 -94.61 16.73 -91.89
C THR A 446 -94.54 17.36 -90.50
N THR A 447 -95.61 17.24 -89.69
CA THR A 447 -95.77 18.02 -88.43
C THR A 447 -95.70 17.18 -87.15
N LYS A 448 -95.74 15.84 -87.21
CA LYS A 448 -95.67 14.98 -85.99
C LYS A 448 -94.33 14.28 -85.73
N THR A 449 -93.36 14.39 -86.64
CA THR A 449 -92.03 13.74 -86.46
C THR A 449 -91.12 14.52 -85.49
N LYS A 450 -91.21 15.87 -85.48
CA LYS A 450 -90.25 16.74 -84.76
C LYS A 450 -90.31 16.70 -83.23
N GLU A 451 -91.39 16.19 -82.63
CA GLU A 451 -91.50 16.06 -81.16
C GLU A 451 -90.73 14.82 -80.62
N LYS A 452 -90.42 13.84 -81.48
CA LYS A 452 -89.77 12.59 -81.07
C LYS A 452 -88.26 12.77 -80.82
N ASP A 453 -87.59 13.55 -81.67
CA ASP A 453 -86.13 13.63 -81.69
C ASP A 453 -85.55 14.43 -80.51
N GLN A 454 -86.33 15.32 -79.90
CA GLN A 454 -85.91 16.10 -78.72
C GLN A 454 -85.78 15.25 -77.44
N LEU A 455 -86.57 14.18 -77.30
CA LEU A 455 -86.44 13.24 -76.18
C LEU A 455 -85.20 12.35 -76.32
N GLN A 456 -84.83 11.98 -77.55
CA GLN A 456 -83.68 11.11 -77.83
C GLN A 456 -82.33 11.75 -77.42
N ASN A 457 -82.13 13.04 -77.72
CA ASN A 457 -80.90 13.75 -77.36
C ASN A 457 -80.77 13.95 -75.84
N THR A 458 -81.87 14.22 -75.15
CA THR A 458 -81.89 14.40 -73.69
C THR A 458 -81.48 13.10 -72.98
N LEU A 459 -82.04 11.96 -73.40
CA LEU A 459 -81.69 10.64 -72.87
C LEU A 459 -80.22 10.26 -73.13
N THR A 460 -79.70 10.61 -74.32
CA THR A 460 -78.30 10.34 -74.69
C THR A 460 -77.31 11.15 -73.83
N THR A 461 -77.63 12.41 -73.52
CA THR A 461 -76.78 13.28 -72.69
C THR A 461 -76.69 12.75 -71.26
N ILE A 462 -77.83 12.44 -70.63
CA ILE A 462 -77.90 11.87 -69.26
C ILE A 462 -77.16 10.51 -69.19
N THR A 463 -77.18 9.73 -70.27
CA THR A 463 -76.43 8.46 -70.37
C THR A 463 -74.91 8.70 -70.34
N GLN A 464 -74.42 9.72 -71.05
CA GLN A 464 -72.98 10.06 -71.05
C GLN A 464 -72.52 10.61 -69.69
N GLU A 465 -73.32 11.45 -69.03
CA GLU A 465 -73.01 11.97 -67.69
C GLU A 465 -72.93 10.83 -66.66
N ARG A 466 -73.90 9.90 -66.69
CA ARG A 466 -73.87 8.67 -65.87
C ARG A 466 -72.58 7.89 -66.07
N ASP A 467 -72.15 7.69 -67.31
CA ASP A 467 -70.98 6.87 -67.62
C ASP A 467 -69.65 7.57 -67.29
N GLN A 468 -69.60 8.92 -67.34
CA GLN A 468 -68.48 9.68 -66.78
C GLN A 468 -68.43 9.57 -65.24
N LEU A 469 -69.57 9.70 -64.56
CA LEU A 469 -69.67 9.53 -63.10
C LEU A 469 -69.27 8.10 -62.67
N GLN A 470 -69.71 7.07 -63.41
CA GLN A 470 -69.32 5.68 -63.15
C GLN A 470 -67.80 5.47 -63.30
N ASN A 471 -67.16 6.06 -64.31
CA ASN A 471 -65.71 5.98 -64.48
C ASN A 471 -64.94 6.75 -63.39
N SER A 472 -65.46 7.89 -62.94
CA SER A 472 -64.91 8.64 -61.80
C SER A 472 -65.02 7.83 -60.49
N LEU A 473 -66.19 7.22 -60.23
CA LEU A 473 -66.43 6.34 -59.08
C LEU A 473 -65.52 5.09 -59.12
N ASN A 474 -65.36 4.46 -60.29
CA ASN A 474 -64.44 3.33 -60.48
C ASN A 474 -62.98 3.73 -60.20
N THR A 475 -62.59 4.96 -60.55
CA THR A 475 -61.24 5.50 -60.29
C THR A 475 -61.03 5.77 -58.80
N LYS A 476 -61.97 6.45 -58.13
CA LYS A 476 -61.93 6.67 -56.68
C LYS A 476 -61.98 5.36 -55.88
N THR A 477 -62.66 4.33 -56.40
CA THR A 477 -62.64 2.98 -55.82
C THR A 477 -61.24 2.34 -55.89
N LYS A 478 -60.50 2.53 -56.99
CA LYS A 478 -59.10 2.07 -57.10
C LYS A 478 -58.18 2.82 -56.14
N GLU A 479 -58.26 4.15 -56.08
CA GLU A 479 -57.49 4.96 -55.14
C GLU A 479 -57.72 4.53 -53.68
N ARG A 480 -58.99 4.38 -53.28
CA ARG A 480 -59.38 3.89 -51.95
C ARG A 480 -58.76 2.53 -51.63
N ASN A 481 -58.78 1.59 -52.58
CA ASN A 481 -58.22 0.26 -52.37
C ASN A 481 -56.68 0.28 -52.28
N GLN A 482 -55.99 1.17 -53.01
CA GLN A 482 -54.55 1.38 -52.87
C GLN A 482 -54.17 1.99 -51.51
N LEU A 483 -54.97 2.95 -51.03
CA LEU A 483 -54.82 3.53 -49.69
C LEU A 483 -55.08 2.49 -48.59
N GLN A 484 -56.09 1.63 -48.75
CA GLN A 484 -56.38 0.54 -47.81
C GLN A 484 -55.21 -0.44 -47.72
N ASN A 485 -54.62 -0.84 -48.85
CA ASN A 485 -53.45 -1.72 -48.85
C ASN A 485 -52.25 -1.05 -48.15
N SER A 486 -52.01 0.23 -48.43
CA SER A 486 -50.93 1.01 -47.79
C SER A 486 -51.12 1.15 -46.27
N LEU A 487 -52.37 1.30 -45.82
CA LEU A 487 -52.75 1.34 -44.40
C LEU A 487 -52.55 -0.02 -43.73
N ASN A 488 -52.92 -1.12 -44.41
CA ASN A 488 -52.69 -2.48 -43.92
C ASN A 488 -51.19 -2.76 -43.74
N THR A 489 -50.36 -2.43 -44.73
CA THR A 489 -48.88 -2.57 -44.64
C THR A 489 -48.32 -1.78 -43.45
N ARG A 490 -48.69 -0.50 -43.31
CA ARG A 490 -48.25 0.33 -42.17
C ARG A 490 -48.72 -0.20 -40.80
N THR A 491 -49.85 -0.90 -40.77
CA THR A 491 -50.34 -1.56 -39.55
C THR A 491 -49.46 -2.76 -39.20
N THR A 492 -49.11 -3.60 -40.18
CA THR A 492 -48.16 -4.71 -39.97
C THR A 492 -46.77 -4.22 -39.55
N GLU A 493 -46.25 -3.16 -40.17
CA GLU A 493 -44.97 -2.52 -39.80
C GLU A 493 -44.99 -2.02 -38.35
N ARG A 494 -46.06 -1.32 -37.94
CA ARG A 494 -46.28 -0.86 -36.56
C ARG A 494 -46.24 -2.03 -35.57
N ASP A 495 -46.91 -3.14 -35.89
CA ASP A 495 -47.06 -4.27 -34.98
C ASP A 495 -45.74 -5.09 -34.86
N GLN A 496 -44.95 -5.15 -35.93
CA GLN A 496 -43.57 -5.67 -35.90
C GLN A 496 -42.65 -4.79 -35.05
N LEU A 497 -42.76 -3.45 -35.16
CA LEU A 497 -42.01 -2.51 -34.32
C LEU A 497 -42.42 -2.60 -32.85
N GLN A 498 -43.72 -2.74 -32.55
CA GLN A 498 -44.23 -2.91 -31.19
C GLN A 498 -43.70 -4.20 -30.55
N ASN A 499 -43.70 -5.32 -31.28
CA ASN A 499 -43.10 -6.56 -30.79
C ASN A 499 -41.59 -6.43 -30.55
N SER A 500 -40.87 -5.75 -31.46
CA SER A 500 -39.44 -5.47 -31.31
C SER A 500 -39.14 -4.58 -30.08
N LEU A 501 -40.02 -3.63 -29.77
CA LEU A 501 -39.94 -2.78 -28.58
C LEU A 501 -40.23 -3.58 -27.30
N ASN A 502 -41.23 -4.46 -27.32
CA ASN A 502 -41.57 -5.35 -26.20
C ASN A 502 -40.41 -6.30 -25.86
N THR A 503 -39.71 -6.84 -26.87
CA THR A 503 -38.50 -7.67 -26.67
C THR A 503 -37.36 -6.86 -26.05
N ARG A 504 -36.99 -5.70 -26.62
CA ARG A 504 -35.95 -4.82 -26.05
C ARG A 504 -36.25 -4.34 -24.63
N THR A 505 -37.53 -4.21 -24.28
CA THR A 505 -37.95 -3.88 -22.91
C THR A 505 -37.61 -5.01 -21.93
N LYS A 506 -37.88 -6.28 -22.30
CA LYS A 506 -37.52 -7.44 -21.49
C LYS A 506 -36.00 -7.61 -21.35
N GLU A 507 -35.25 -7.40 -22.44
CA GLU A 507 -33.77 -7.44 -22.44
C GLU A 507 -33.19 -6.37 -21.50
N ARG A 508 -33.69 -5.13 -21.58
CA ARG A 508 -33.34 -4.04 -20.66
C ARG A 508 -33.61 -4.43 -19.21
N ASP A 509 -34.77 -5.01 -18.90
CA ASP A 509 -35.17 -5.32 -17.52
C ASP A 509 -34.38 -6.52 -16.96
N GLN A 510 -33.98 -7.47 -17.80
CA GLN A 510 -33.00 -8.50 -17.43
C GLN A 510 -31.62 -7.90 -17.12
N LEU A 511 -31.11 -7.02 -17.99
CA LEU A 511 -29.83 -6.32 -17.78
C LEU A 511 -29.86 -5.44 -16.52
N GLN A 512 -30.97 -4.76 -16.23
CA GLN A 512 -31.20 -3.97 -15.02
C GLN A 512 -31.08 -4.82 -13.75
N ASN A 513 -31.69 -6.02 -13.75
CA ASN A 513 -31.58 -6.97 -12.65
C ASN A 513 -30.13 -7.48 -12.49
N SER A 514 -29.46 -7.86 -13.58
CA SER A 514 -28.04 -8.28 -13.54
C SER A 514 -27.11 -7.16 -13.04
N LEU A 515 -27.36 -5.90 -13.41
CA LEU A 515 -26.63 -4.73 -12.91
C LEU A 515 -26.84 -4.56 -11.40
N THR A 516 -28.07 -4.73 -10.93
CA THR A 516 -28.44 -4.62 -9.51
C THR A 516 -27.77 -5.71 -8.67
N THR A 517 -27.70 -6.95 -9.16
CA THR A 517 -26.96 -8.04 -8.49
C THR A 517 -25.46 -7.74 -8.42
N ARG A 518 -24.81 -7.40 -9.55
CA ARG A 518 -23.38 -7.03 -9.54
C ARG A 518 -23.06 -5.86 -8.62
N THR A 519 -23.98 -4.90 -8.48
CA THR A 519 -23.82 -3.78 -7.54
C THR A 519 -23.75 -4.29 -6.10
N LYS A 520 -24.69 -5.15 -5.68
CA LYS A 520 -24.67 -5.75 -4.33
C LYS A 520 -23.40 -6.57 -4.06
N ASP A 521 -22.91 -7.31 -5.06
CA ASP A 521 -21.72 -8.14 -4.88
C ASP A 521 -20.42 -7.32 -4.88
N ARG A 522 -20.33 -6.25 -5.69
CA ARG A 522 -19.29 -5.22 -5.56
C ARG A 522 -19.28 -4.60 -4.16
N ASP A 523 -20.46 -4.25 -3.63
CA ASP A 523 -20.57 -3.57 -2.34
C ASP A 523 -20.15 -4.49 -1.18
N LYS A 524 -20.45 -5.81 -1.26
CA LYS A 524 -19.88 -6.84 -0.37
C LYS A 524 -18.35 -6.89 -0.46
N GLN A 525 -17.81 -6.98 -1.68
CA GLN A 525 -16.35 -7.03 -1.91
C GLN A 525 -15.66 -5.79 -1.37
N GLN A 526 -16.22 -4.60 -1.59
CA GLN A 526 -15.70 -3.33 -1.08
C GLN A 526 -15.74 -3.26 0.46
N ASN A 527 -16.75 -3.85 1.10
CA ASN A 527 -16.80 -3.95 2.56
C ASN A 527 -15.78 -4.97 3.11
N SER A 528 -15.59 -6.10 2.44
CA SER A 528 -14.54 -7.09 2.76
C SER A 528 -13.14 -6.49 2.63
N LEU A 529 -12.91 -5.68 1.58
CA LEU A 529 -11.65 -4.97 1.36
C LEU A 529 -11.37 -3.94 2.47
N LYS A 530 -12.40 -3.26 2.99
CA LYS A 530 -12.25 -2.37 4.16
C LYS A 530 -11.82 -3.12 5.42
N VAL A 531 -12.36 -4.31 5.68
CA VAL A 531 -11.98 -5.14 6.84
C VAL A 531 -10.52 -5.54 6.74
N MET A 532 -10.11 -6.15 5.62
CA MET A 532 -8.69 -6.53 5.40
C MET A 532 -7.73 -5.34 5.44
N THR A 533 -8.17 -4.14 5.04
CA THR A 533 -7.38 -2.91 5.16
C THR A 533 -7.14 -2.53 6.63
N ALA A 534 -8.18 -2.62 7.49
CA ALA A 534 -8.06 -2.34 8.91
C ALA A 534 -7.21 -3.39 9.64
N GLU A 535 -7.37 -4.67 9.31
CA GLU A 535 -6.56 -5.78 9.86
C GLU A 535 -5.08 -5.62 9.50
N ARG A 536 -4.76 -5.29 8.24
CA ARG A 536 -3.40 -4.95 7.79
C ARG A 536 -2.80 -3.79 8.59
N ASP A 537 -3.57 -2.73 8.83
CA ASP A 537 -3.07 -1.53 9.52
C ASP A 537 -2.91 -1.78 11.04
N GLN A 538 -3.72 -2.66 11.63
CA GLN A 538 -3.51 -3.19 12.98
C GLN A 538 -2.24 -4.05 13.06
N LEU A 539 -2.03 -4.99 12.13
CA LEU A 539 -0.81 -5.81 12.07
C LEU A 539 0.45 -4.95 11.90
N LYS A 540 0.40 -3.91 11.07
CA LYS A 540 1.49 -2.94 10.89
C LYS A 540 1.83 -2.19 12.18
N ASN A 541 0.83 -1.84 12.99
CA ASN A 541 1.06 -1.20 14.29
C ASN A 541 1.66 -2.18 15.31
N ASN A 542 1.23 -3.45 15.32
CA ASN A 542 1.82 -4.49 16.17
C ASN A 542 3.30 -4.73 15.81
N LEU A 543 3.62 -4.86 14.52
CA LEU A 543 5.00 -5.03 14.02
C LEU A 543 5.90 -3.84 14.42
N ASN A 544 5.39 -2.61 14.32
CA ASN A 544 6.10 -1.41 14.80
C ASN A 544 6.33 -1.42 16.32
N SER A 545 5.50 -2.10 17.11
CA SER A 545 5.68 -2.26 18.56
C SER A 545 6.75 -3.30 18.87
N GLN A 546 6.65 -4.50 18.27
CA GLN A 546 7.64 -5.57 18.44
C GLN A 546 9.03 -5.16 17.97
N THR A 547 9.12 -4.36 16.91
CA THR A 547 10.40 -3.77 16.45
C THR A 547 11.06 -2.94 17.55
N LYS A 548 10.29 -2.12 18.29
CA LYS A 548 10.83 -1.31 19.40
C LYS A 548 11.27 -2.18 20.58
N GLU A 549 10.53 -3.23 20.92
CA GLU A 549 10.92 -4.17 21.98
C GLU A 549 12.22 -4.91 21.62
N ARG A 550 12.34 -5.39 20.37
CA ARG A 550 13.58 -5.99 19.84
C ARG A 550 14.76 -5.01 19.95
N ASP A 551 14.58 -3.77 19.52
CA ASP A 551 15.66 -2.77 19.52
C ASP A 551 16.06 -2.35 20.96
N GLN A 552 15.13 -2.37 21.91
CA GLN A 552 15.42 -2.21 23.34
C GLN A 552 16.18 -3.42 23.91
N LEU A 553 15.75 -4.65 23.58
CA LEU A 553 16.43 -5.87 23.98
C LEU A 553 17.85 -5.96 23.43
N GLN A 554 18.08 -5.56 22.17
CA GLN A 554 19.40 -5.52 21.56
C GLN A 554 20.34 -4.55 22.29
N ASN A 555 19.87 -3.35 22.64
CA ASN A 555 20.67 -2.40 23.41
C ASN A 555 20.99 -2.92 24.84
N SER A 556 20.03 -3.61 25.47
CA SER A 556 20.23 -4.25 26.77
C SER A 556 21.24 -5.40 26.71
N LEU A 557 21.21 -6.21 25.63
CA LEU A 557 22.18 -7.27 25.35
C LEU A 557 23.60 -6.71 25.11
N ASN A 558 23.73 -5.66 24.30
CA ASN A 558 24.99 -4.97 24.05
C ASN A 558 25.60 -4.40 25.35
N THR A 559 24.74 -3.89 26.24
CA THR A 559 25.15 -3.39 27.56
C THR A 559 25.70 -4.52 28.44
N ARG A 560 24.95 -5.63 28.62
CA ARG A 560 25.44 -6.79 29.38
C ARG A 560 26.68 -7.45 28.81
N THR A 561 26.84 -7.42 27.48
CA THR A 561 28.08 -7.91 26.82
C THR A 561 29.28 -7.07 27.26
N THR A 562 29.12 -5.75 27.28
CA THR A 562 30.16 -4.81 27.75
C THR A 562 30.49 -5.00 29.23
N GLU A 563 29.47 -5.18 30.09
CA GLU A 563 29.65 -5.48 31.52
C GLU A 563 30.40 -6.80 31.74
N ARG A 564 30.06 -7.85 30.98
CA ARG A 564 30.74 -9.16 31.02
C ARG A 564 32.23 -9.03 30.66
N ASP A 565 32.57 -8.27 29.62
CA ASP A 565 33.97 -8.07 29.21
C ASP A 565 34.77 -7.23 30.22
N GLN A 566 34.15 -6.26 30.88
CA GLN A 566 34.75 -5.51 31.99
C GLN A 566 35.02 -6.42 33.20
N LEU A 567 34.05 -7.26 33.58
CA LEU A 567 34.18 -8.23 34.67
C LEU A 567 35.26 -9.27 34.36
N GLN A 568 35.35 -9.77 33.12
CA GLN A 568 36.39 -10.70 32.70
C GLN A 568 37.79 -10.09 32.82
N ASN A 569 37.98 -8.84 32.38
CA ASN A 569 39.27 -8.16 32.54
C ASN A 569 39.64 -7.92 34.02
N SER A 570 38.67 -7.59 34.87
CA SER A 570 38.87 -7.47 36.31
C SER A 570 39.28 -8.81 36.96
N LEU A 571 38.62 -9.91 36.58
CA LEU A 571 38.90 -11.27 37.04
C LEU A 571 40.30 -11.74 36.61
N ASN A 572 40.70 -11.45 35.37
CA ASN A 572 42.03 -11.75 34.84
C ASN A 572 43.13 -10.97 35.60
N THR A 573 42.86 -9.70 35.89
CA THR A 573 43.78 -8.82 36.65
C THR A 573 43.96 -9.33 38.08
N THR A 574 42.87 -9.54 38.81
CA THR A 574 42.86 -10.05 40.19
C THR A 574 43.50 -11.44 40.29
N THR A 575 43.32 -12.29 39.28
CA THR A 575 43.99 -13.60 39.17
C THR A 575 45.50 -13.45 39.04
N THR A 576 45.96 -12.53 38.19
CA THR A 576 47.39 -12.23 38.00
C THR A 576 48.04 -11.71 39.29
N GLU A 577 47.38 -10.79 39.99
CA GLU A 577 47.85 -10.27 41.29
C GLU A 577 47.94 -11.38 42.35
N ARG A 578 46.90 -12.22 42.47
CA ARG A 578 46.85 -13.36 43.40
C ARG A 578 48.02 -14.30 43.20
N ASP A 579 48.36 -14.63 41.95
CA ASP A 579 49.41 -15.59 41.64
C ASP A 579 50.82 -14.97 41.73
N GLN A 580 50.96 -13.65 41.54
CA GLN A 580 52.15 -12.90 41.97
C GLN A 580 52.33 -12.93 43.49
N PHE A 581 51.27 -12.71 44.28
CA PHE A 581 51.32 -12.79 45.75
C PHE A 581 51.68 -14.20 46.24
N LYS A 582 51.07 -15.26 45.70
CA LYS A 582 51.46 -16.67 45.98
C LYS A 582 52.94 -16.95 45.66
N THR A 583 53.49 -16.28 44.66
CA THR A 583 54.90 -16.45 44.27
C THR A 583 55.84 -15.71 45.23
N ARG A 584 55.45 -14.52 45.71
CA ARG A 584 56.20 -13.79 46.75
C ARG A 584 56.13 -14.49 48.12
N LEU A 585 54.99 -15.07 48.50
CA LEU A 585 54.84 -15.81 49.76
C LEU A 585 55.81 -16.99 49.86
N ARG A 586 55.92 -17.82 48.80
CA ARG A 586 56.83 -18.98 48.75
C ARG A 586 58.33 -18.62 48.89
N PHE A 587 58.71 -17.35 48.72
CA PHE A 587 60.08 -16.88 49.02
C PHE A 587 60.30 -16.65 50.53
N TYR A 588 59.29 -16.18 51.26
CA TYR A 588 59.38 -15.94 52.70
C TYR A 588 59.34 -17.23 53.54
N GLU A 589 58.70 -18.30 53.05
CA GLU A 589 58.48 -19.54 53.79
C GLU A 589 59.72 -20.46 53.92
N LYS A 590 60.75 -20.33 53.06
CA LYS A 590 61.98 -21.15 53.19
C LYS A 590 62.71 -20.85 54.53
N PRO A 591 63.11 -21.85 55.32
CA PRO A 591 63.90 -21.65 56.54
C PRO A 591 65.38 -21.30 56.23
N CYS A 592 66.09 -20.79 57.25
CA CYS A 592 67.54 -20.72 57.26
C CYS A 592 68.16 -22.10 57.58
N LEU A 593 69.48 -22.25 57.42
CA LEU A 593 70.22 -23.43 57.87
C LEU A 593 70.13 -23.60 59.39
N ASP A 594 70.23 -24.84 59.88
CA ASP A 594 70.21 -25.13 61.32
C ASP A 594 71.28 -24.31 62.09
N GLY A 595 70.89 -23.77 63.23
CA GLY A 595 71.69 -22.84 64.03
C GLY A 595 71.67 -21.38 63.56
N TRP A 596 71.06 -21.08 62.40
CA TRP A 596 70.85 -19.71 61.91
C TRP A 596 69.39 -19.28 62.09
N TRP A 597 69.20 -18.10 62.69
CA TRP A 597 67.89 -17.51 62.94
C TRP A 597 67.48 -16.65 61.74
N LYS A 598 66.28 -16.86 61.20
CA LYS A 598 65.75 -16.02 60.12
C LYS A 598 65.15 -14.74 60.67
N PHE A 599 65.54 -13.60 60.11
CA PHE A 599 64.87 -12.33 60.36
C PHE A 599 64.86 -11.48 59.08
N GLY A 600 63.68 -11.02 58.67
CA GLY A 600 63.48 -10.36 57.37
C GLY A 600 63.95 -11.24 56.21
N THR A 601 64.93 -10.74 55.46
CA THR A 601 65.56 -11.44 54.31
C THR A 601 67.01 -11.87 54.58
N SER A 602 67.45 -11.86 55.84
CA SER A 602 68.78 -12.32 56.26
C SER A 602 68.68 -13.51 57.24
N CYS A 603 69.73 -14.32 57.26
CA CYS A 603 69.98 -15.36 58.26
C CYS A 603 71.08 -14.88 59.20
N TYR A 604 70.88 -15.03 60.51
CA TYR A 604 71.78 -14.55 61.55
C TYR A 604 72.28 -15.69 62.44
N TYR A 605 73.58 -15.74 62.69
CA TYR A 605 74.21 -16.70 63.60
C TYR A 605 74.83 -15.96 64.77
N VAL A 606 74.48 -16.36 65.99
CA VAL A 606 75.04 -15.81 67.23
C VAL A 606 76.00 -16.83 67.80
N SER A 607 77.25 -16.44 68.07
CA SER A 607 78.28 -17.39 68.47
C SER A 607 77.95 -18.11 69.79
N SER A 608 78.38 -19.37 69.89
CA SER A 608 78.38 -20.13 71.15
C SER A 608 79.64 -19.86 71.98
N THR A 609 80.73 -19.45 71.34
CA THR A 609 82.04 -19.15 71.92
C THR A 609 82.35 -17.65 71.93
N MET A 610 83.46 -17.25 72.57
CA MET A 610 83.93 -15.86 72.59
C MET A 610 85.24 -15.70 71.82
N ASN A 611 85.35 -14.63 71.01
CA ASN A 611 86.53 -14.25 70.25
C ASN A 611 86.65 -12.72 70.17
N THR A 612 87.84 -12.20 69.83
CA THR A 612 88.04 -10.80 69.46
C THR A 612 87.14 -10.43 68.27
N ALA A 613 86.76 -9.15 68.13
CA ALA A 613 85.84 -8.72 67.06
C ALA A 613 86.30 -9.14 65.65
N GLY A 614 87.55 -8.83 65.30
CA GLY A 614 88.16 -9.26 64.03
C GLY A 614 88.46 -10.77 63.93
N GLY A 615 88.39 -11.51 65.04
CA GLY A 615 88.37 -12.97 65.05
C GLY A 615 87.00 -13.51 64.63
N GLY A 616 85.94 -13.08 65.33
CA GLY A 616 84.56 -13.43 65.00
C GLY A 616 84.17 -13.06 63.58
N GLN A 617 84.65 -11.92 63.06
CA GLN A 617 84.45 -11.52 61.67
C GLN A 617 85.04 -12.53 60.67
N ARG A 618 86.23 -13.07 60.92
CA ARG A 618 86.82 -14.12 60.07
C ARG A 618 86.02 -15.42 60.12
N GLU A 619 85.44 -15.74 61.28
CA GLU A 619 84.53 -16.89 61.41
C GLU A 619 83.23 -16.67 60.63
N CYS A 620 82.65 -15.46 60.66
CA CYS A 620 81.48 -15.12 59.82
C CYS A 620 81.76 -15.29 58.33
N ARG A 621 82.91 -14.78 57.85
CA ARG A 621 83.38 -14.94 56.46
C ARG A 621 83.61 -16.41 56.08
N THR A 622 84.12 -17.21 57.02
CA THR A 622 84.30 -18.67 56.84
C THR A 622 82.95 -19.40 56.71
N MET A 623 81.88 -18.90 57.34
CA MET A 623 80.53 -19.46 57.25
C MET A 623 79.68 -18.88 56.10
N GLY A 624 80.30 -18.16 55.16
CA GLY A 624 79.63 -17.55 54.00
C GLY A 624 78.75 -16.35 54.36
N GLY A 625 79.16 -15.57 55.36
CA GLY A 625 78.51 -14.32 55.76
C GLY A 625 79.52 -13.24 56.15
N GLU A 626 79.07 -12.25 56.90
CA GLU A 626 79.87 -11.13 57.40
C GLU A 626 79.46 -10.84 58.87
N SER A 627 80.22 -10.06 59.63
CA SER A 627 79.73 -9.60 60.94
C SER A 627 78.53 -8.66 60.77
N VAL A 628 77.49 -8.83 61.59
CA VAL A 628 76.17 -8.19 61.41
C VAL A 628 76.21 -6.67 61.27
N ILE A 629 75.38 -6.15 60.37
CA ILE A 629 75.32 -4.74 59.99
C ILE A 629 73.93 -4.20 60.28
N ILE A 630 73.78 -3.48 61.39
CA ILE A 630 72.46 -3.10 61.91
C ILE A 630 71.88 -1.93 61.10
N ASN A 631 71.07 -2.25 60.11
CA ASN A 631 70.47 -1.31 59.18
C ASN A 631 69.07 -0.84 59.61
N SER A 632 68.41 -1.53 60.54
CA SER A 632 67.05 -1.20 61.00
C SER A 632 66.85 -1.25 62.52
N ARG A 633 65.76 -0.62 62.99
CA ARG A 633 65.36 -0.61 64.41
C ARG A 633 64.93 -2.00 64.86
N GLU A 634 64.21 -2.69 63.99
CA GLU A 634 63.61 -4.00 64.25
C GLU A 634 64.72 -5.07 64.32
N GLU A 635 65.75 -4.95 63.49
CA GLU A 635 66.99 -5.72 63.56
C GLU A 635 67.80 -5.44 64.83
N GLN A 636 67.96 -4.18 65.23
CA GLN A 636 68.59 -3.85 66.51
C GLN A 636 67.88 -4.53 67.68
N MET A 637 66.54 -4.51 67.68
CA MET A 637 65.72 -5.18 68.70
C MET A 637 65.87 -6.70 68.64
N PHE A 638 65.93 -7.29 67.44
CA PHE A 638 66.17 -8.72 67.23
C PHE A 638 67.54 -9.16 67.74
N ILE A 639 68.63 -8.46 67.39
CA ILE A 639 69.99 -8.80 67.84
C ILE A 639 70.17 -8.59 69.35
N HIS A 640 69.65 -7.50 69.91
CA HIS A 640 69.63 -7.31 71.36
C HIS A 640 68.81 -8.41 72.07
N GLY A 641 67.78 -8.96 71.41
CA GLY A 641 66.91 -10.02 71.91
C GLY A 641 67.62 -11.32 72.31
N PHE A 642 68.81 -11.61 71.77
CA PHE A 642 69.60 -12.79 72.14
C PHE A 642 70.24 -12.75 73.54
N LYS A 643 70.10 -11.63 74.27
CA LYS A 643 70.57 -11.44 75.66
C LYS A 643 72.03 -11.80 75.92
N LYS A 644 72.88 -11.62 74.91
CA LYS A 644 74.35 -11.67 74.98
C LYS A 644 74.95 -10.28 74.73
N ASN A 645 76.10 -10.02 75.34
CA ASN A 645 77.00 -8.96 74.90
C ASN A 645 77.71 -9.44 73.61
N VAL A 646 77.54 -8.72 72.49
CA VAL A 646 77.99 -9.16 71.17
C VAL A 646 78.72 -8.07 70.40
N TRP A 647 79.82 -8.43 69.72
CA TRP A 647 80.46 -7.61 68.70
C TRP A 647 79.58 -7.50 67.44
N ILE A 648 79.47 -6.29 66.90
CA ILE A 648 78.81 -5.97 65.61
C ILE A 648 79.84 -5.54 64.55
N GLY A 649 79.50 -5.64 63.26
CA GLY A 649 80.40 -5.52 62.11
C GLY A 649 80.95 -4.13 61.84
N THR A 650 81.78 -3.62 62.75
CA THR A 650 82.26 -2.24 62.77
C THR A 650 83.79 -2.15 62.68
N TYR A 651 84.28 -1.10 62.05
CA TYR A 651 85.68 -0.68 62.13
C TYR A 651 85.80 0.84 62.19
N LYS A 652 86.97 1.34 62.62
CA LYS A 652 87.27 2.77 62.73
C LYS A 652 88.31 3.14 61.67
N LYS A 653 88.02 4.14 60.85
CA LYS A 653 88.92 4.66 59.80
C LYS A 653 88.88 6.18 59.83
N ASP A 654 90.06 6.82 59.87
CA ASP A 654 90.19 8.28 59.96
C ASP A 654 89.39 8.86 61.14
N ARG A 655 89.39 8.13 62.27
CA ARG A 655 88.58 8.29 63.49
C ARG A 655 87.06 8.13 63.34
N ILE A 656 86.54 7.89 62.14
CA ILE A 656 85.11 7.70 61.84
C ILE A 656 84.75 6.20 61.90
N TRP A 657 83.60 5.88 62.50
CA TRP A 657 83.02 4.54 62.48
C TRP A 657 82.42 4.19 61.11
N GLN A 658 82.70 2.97 60.64
CA GLN A 658 82.19 2.45 59.36
C GLN A 658 81.72 0.99 59.54
N TRP A 659 80.68 0.61 58.80
CA TRP A 659 80.26 -0.78 58.67
C TRP A 659 81.25 -1.56 57.79
N VAL A 660 81.44 -2.85 58.06
CA VAL A 660 82.46 -3.68 57.38
C VAL A 660 82.22 -3.95 55.89
N ASP A 661 81.01 -3.68 55.38
CA ASP A 661 80.67 -3.67 53.95
C ASP A 661 80.89 -2.29 53.27
N SER A 662 81.30 -1.28 54.04
CA SER A 662 81.43 0.14 53.65
C SER A 662 80.12 0.89 53.39
N THR A 663 78.98 0.42 53.88
CA THR A 663 77.74 1.21 53.91
C THR A 663 77.84 2.39 54.90
N PRO A 664 77.00 3.45 54.73
CA PRO A 664 76.97 4.57 55.65
C PRO A 664 76.63 4.11 57.07
N PHE A 665 77.40 4.55 58.07
CA PHE A 665 77.22 4.15 59.47
C PHE A 665 76.03 4.84 60.15
N LYS A 666 74.82 4.53 59.67
CA LYS A 666 73.50 4.95 60.18
C LYS A 666 72.46 3.86 59.85
N PRO A 667 71.43 3.62 60.69
CA PRO A 667 71.17 4.23 61.99
C PRO A 667 72.22 3.85 63.05
N THR A 668 72.18 4.51 64.21
CA THR A 668 73.12 4.26 65.32
C THR A 668 72.36 4.17 66.65
N TYR A 669 72.64 3.13 67.44
CA TYR A 669 71.91 2.84 68.69
C TYR A 669 72.80 2.96 69.93
N TRP A 670 73.63 4.01 69.96
CA TRP A 670 74.54 4.35 71.05
C TRP A 670 73.82 4.55 72.40
N MET A 671 74.46 4.05 73.45
CA MET A 671 74.11 4.36 74.83
C MET A 671 74.36 5.84 75.13
N GLU A 672 73.69 6.38 76.14
CA GLU A 672 73.83 7.79 76.51
C GLU A 672 75.24 8.07 77.05
N GLY A 673 75.98 8.94 76.36
CA GLY A 673 77.41 9.20 76.60
C GLY A 673 78.38 8.48 75.66
N GLU A 674 77.88 7.59 74.79
CA GLU A 674 78.70 6.83 73.82
C GLU A 674 78.61 7.41 72.39
N PRO A 675 79.63 7.24 71.53
CA PRO A 675 80.92 6.60 71.79
C PRO A 675 81.87 7.50 72.60
N ASN A 676 82.38 7.00 73.72
CA ASN A 676 83.27 7.72 74.62
C ASN A 676 84.71 7.85 74.09
N ASN A 677 85.13 6.98 73.16
CA ASN A 677 86.46 7.00 72.51
C ASN A 677 87.67 6.93 73.47
N LEU A 678 87.52 6.41 74.70
CA LEU A 678 88.56 6.41 75.74
C LEU A 678 89.85 5.63 75.37
N ASN A 679 89.81 4.77 74.35
CA ASN A 679 90.95 3.98 73.86
C ASN A 679 91.12 4.13 72.33
N ASP A 680 91.57 5.32 71.89
CA ASP A 680 91.45 5.80 70.50
C ASP A 680 92.19 4.96 69.43
N GLU A 681 93.13 4.07 69.83
CA GLU A 681 93.91 3.23 68.90
C GLU A 681 93.28 1.87 68.54
N ALA A 682 92.34 1.33 69.34
CA ALA A 682 91.77 0.00 69.10
C ALA A 682 90.35 -0.19 69.70
N ALA A 683 89.41 0.67 69.31
CA ALA A 683 88.01 0.58 69.71
C ALA A 683 87.19 -0.30 68.76
N CYS A 684 86.36 -1.19 69.35
CA CYS A 684 85.33 -1.99 68.67
C CYS A 684 83.96 -1.72 69.32
N VAL A 685 82.84 -1.90 68.58
CA VAL A 685 81.49 -1.62 69.08
C VAL A 685 80.77 -2.91 69.53
N GLU A 686 80.31 -2.95 70.77
CA GLU A 686 79.43 -4.04 71.28
C GLU A 686 77.99 -3.57 71.51
N ILE A 687 77.02 -4.43 71.22
CA ILE A 687 75.67 -4.33 71.82
C ILE A 687 75.78 -4.85 73.26
N SER A 688 75.52 -3.96 74.21
CA SER A 688 75.67 -4.24 75.64
C SER A 688 74.33 -4.43 76.35
N GLN A 689 74.20 -5.58 77.02
CA GLN A 689 73.03 -5.95 77.82
C GLN A 689 72.92 -5.19 79.16
N THR A 690 73.85 -4.27 79.44
CA THR A 690 73.75 -3.33 80.58
C THR A 690 72.75 -2.21 80.33
N ALA A 691 72.38 -1.95 79.07
CA ALA A 691 71.30 -1.02 78.74
C ALA A 691 69.93 -1.73 78.83
N SER A 692 68.98 -1.08 79.49
CA SER A 692 67.57 -1.51 79.54
C SER A 692 66.80 -1.20 78.27
N ASP A 693 67.21 -0.17 77.51
CA ASP A 693 66.68 0.19 76.21
C ASP A 693 67.50 -0.48 75.09
N PRO A 694 66.91 -1.41 74.29
CA PRO A 694 67.59 -2.01 73.14
C PRO A 694 68.13 -0.99 72.14
N LEU A 695 67.49 0.18 72.01
CA LEU A 695 67.83 1.23 71.05
C LEU A 695 68.88 2.22 71.55
N LYS A 696 69.35 2.06 72.79
CA LYS A 696 70.46 2.80 73.41
C LYS A 696 71.47 1.85 74.05
N SER A 697 71.91 0.83 73.32
CA SER A 697 72.70 -0.29 73.86
C SER A 697 74.10 -0.45 73.28
N TRP A 698 74.49 0.29 72.24
CA TRP A 698 75.86 0.25 71.71
C TRP A 698 76.82 1.05 72.59
N LYS A 699 78.05 0.56 72.72
CA LYS A 699 79.18 1.30 73.30
C LYS A 699 80.48 0.87 72.63
N ASP A 700 81.47 1.75 72.61
CA ASP A 700 82.81 1.39 72.15
C ASP A 700 83.71 0.92 73.30
N GLY A 701 84.67 0.06 72.98
CA GLY A 701 85.57 -0.50 73.98
C GLY A 701 86.69 -1.35 73.36
N PRO A 702 87.63 -1.84 74.18
CA PRO A 702 88.75 -2.64 73.69
C PRO A 702 88.25 -3.95 73.09
N CYS A 703 88.83 -4.35 71.94
CA CYS A 703 88.40 -5.49 71.11
C CYS A 703 88.67 -6.90 71.71
N ILE A 704 88.47 -7.07 73.02
CA ILE A 704 88.68 -8.30 73.81
C ILE A 704 87.73 -9.45 73.39
N PRO A 705 87.97 -10.69 73.85
CA PRO A 705 87.06 -11.81 73.59
C PRO A 705 85.64 -11.57 74.12
N LYS A 706 84.66 -11.63 73.21
CA LYS A 706 83.21 -11.63 73.49
C LYS A 706 82.50 -12.50 72.47
N HIS A 707 81.19 -12.72 72.63
CA HIS A 707 80.40 -13.28 71.54
C HIS A 707 80.35 -12.30 70.36
N TRP A 708 79.96 -12.79 69.18
CA TRP A 708 79.73 -11.97 68.00
C TRP A 708 78.50 -12.48 67.25
N VAL A 709 78.00 -11.68 66.32
CA VAL A 709 76.92 -12.08 65.41
C VAL A 709 77.38 -11.99 63.97
N CYS A 710 77.06 -13.03 63.21
CA CYS A 710 77.21 -13.09 61.78
C CYS A 710 75.86 -12.93 61.10
N GLU A 711 75.86 -12.27 59.95
CA GLU A 711 74.72 -12.14 59.06
C GLU A 711 75.09 -12.69 57.68
N LYS A 712 74.10 -13.24 56.96
CA LYS A 712 74.18 -13.39 55.50
C LYS A 712 72.80 -13.18 54.86
N PRO A 713 72.74 -12.58 53.66
CA PRO A 713 71.50 -12.48 52.91
C PRO A 713 70.96 -13.88 52.58
N PHE A 714 69.64 -14.01 52.54
CA PHE A 714 68.97 -15.24 52.18
C PHE A 714 69.05 -15.49 50.65
N THR A 715 70.13 -16.14 50.21
CA THR A 715 70.26 -16.69 48.86
C THR A 715 69.55 -18.05 48.77
N PRO A 716 68.54 -18.21 47.89
CA PRO A 716 67.60 -19.34 47.91
C PRO A 716 68.09 -20.63 47.26
#